data_AF-A0A8J6HYQ4-F1
#
_entry.id   AF-A0A8J6HYQ4-F1
#
_cell.length_a   1.000
_cell.length_b   1.000
_cell.length_c   1.000
_cell.angle_alpha   90.00
_cell.angle_beta   90.00
_cell.angle_gamma   90.00
#
_symmetry.space_group_name_H-M   'P 1'
#
loop_
_entity.id
_entity.type
_entity.pdbx_description
1 polymer ?
#
loop_
_entity_poly.entity_id
_entity_poly.type
_entity_poly.pdbx_seq_one_letter_code
_entity_poly.pdbx_strand_id
1 'polypeptide(L)'
;MPRSLIPPEFFVLRDEGRCTKCKACVRQCGFGVHAEEPEGGLSANDQRCVNCQRCVVMCPAGALRIKANDSIGRENAYWPGSRLREIWRQAESGGSILTGMGCDRSYPVYFDHLLLNASQVTNPSIDPLREPMEIRTFLGRKPEELSLTGPPGEEKLAGPLPPAVRLEMPVMFAAMSFGSISKNAVLALAQAAKQLGIMFNTGEGGMHAALAPYREHMIVQVASGRFGVDSAYLEAGRIIEIKIGQGAKPGIGGHLPGEKVNEEIARTRGIPAGADAISPAPHHDIYSIEDLRQLITTLKEATDYRKPVAVKIAAVHNVAAIASGIARAGADIVVLDGLRGGTGAAPKLIRDHIGLPVELAVAVVDRRLREEGLREQVSLVASGGIRSSADLLKIVCLGADAVYLGTAALLALGCHLCQKCYTGRCSWGIATQDPALTRRLDPEWGAARLVNLLTAWQHEIKEFMGAMGINALESLRGNRLQLRGVGLPQNELDQLGVKQAGAGNTMSGGTIVVRGSAGDIVGYAMRGGKILIRGNAGWRVGIHMKSGAHSPAVLIIGGKTGDFLGEYMAGGTIVVLGLNHPLPREREAANPLTGNYLASGMHGGVIYIRGRVPAWQIRGQVQVELTTPEESPALRSWIDQFAAGLNLDCTALYREAFSRLTPRGARPYAHLYDHSA
;
A
#
# COMPACT_ATOMS: atom_id res chain seq x y z
N MET A 1 -7.62 19.87 -42.91
CA MET A 1 -6.85 19.24 -41.81
C MET A 1 -7.77 18.28 -41.06
N PRO A 2 -7.29 17.14 -40.54
CA PRO A 2 -8.15 16.22 -39.79
C PRO A 2 -8.76 16.93 -38.57
N ARG A 3 -10.03 16.62 -38.25
CA ARG A 3 -10.83 17.26 -37.20
C ARG A 3 -10.33 17.00 -35.77
N SER A 4 -9.46 16.00 -35.55
CA SER A 4 -8.79 15.69 -34.28
C SER A 4 -7.60 14.76 -34.55
N LEU A 5 -6.52 14.92 -33.78
CA LEU A 5 -5.34 14.05 -33.79
C LEU A 5 -5.47 12.91 -32.77
N ILE A 6 -6.57 12.84 -32.02
CA ILE A 6 -6.72 11.91 -30.91
C ILE A 6 -7.32 10.58 -31.41
N PRO A 7 -6.55 9.48 -31.43
CA PRO A 7 -7.11 8.17 -31.72
C PRO A 7 -7.96 7.66 -30.53
N PRO A 8 -8.89 6.71 -30.77
CA PRO A 8 -9.68 6.13 -29.69
C PRO A 8 -8.76 5.43 -28.69
N GLU A 9 -9.10 5.45 -27.40
CA GLU A 9 -8.29 4.79 -26.38
C GLU A 9 -8.51 3.28 -26.37
N PHE A 10 -9.69 2.84 -26.78
CA PHE A 10 -10.09 1.44 -26.81
C PHE A 10 -10.93 1.13 -28.05
N PHE A 11 -10.73 -0.06 -28.61
CA PHE A 11 -11.58 -0.61 -29.66
C PHE A 11 -12.62 -1.56 -29.08
N VAL A 12 -13.84 -1.47 -29.57
CA VAL A 12 -14.93 -2.40 -29.27
C VAL A 12 -15.01 -3.45 -30.37
N LEU A 13 -14.70 -4.69 -30.00
CA LEU A 13 -14.77 -5.83 -30.91
C LEU A 13 -16.10 -6.57 -30.69
N ARG A 14 -16.87 -6.70 -31.77
CA ARG A 14 -18.13 -7.46 -31.79
C ARG A 14 -17.92 -8.71 -32.65
N ASP A 15 -18.14 -9.87 -32.04
CA ASP A 15 -18.19 -11.14 -32.74
C ASP A 15 -19.57 -11.31 -33.37
N GLU A 16 -19.68 -11.09 -34.69
CA GLU A 16 -20.93 -11.22 -35.42
C GLU A 16 -21.48 -12.65 -35.45
N GLY A 17 -20.62 -13.67 -35.31
CA GLY A 17 -21.06 -15.06 -35.21
C GLY A 17 -21.76 -15.38 -33.90
N ARG A 18 -21.46 -14.63 -32.83
CA ARG A 18 -22.12 -14.76 -31.51
C ARG A 18 -23.20 -13.72 -31.27
N CYS A 19 -23.16 -12.58 -31.96
CA CYS A 19 -24.04 -11.46 -31.66
C CYS A 19 -25.50 -11.76 -32.05
N THR A 20 -26.39 -11.83 -31.06
CA THR A 20 -27.83 -12.02 -31.29
C THR A 20 -28.59 -10.74 -31.64
N LYS A 21 -27.88 -9.62 -31.85
CA LYS A 21 -28.47 -8.28 -32.11
C LYS A 21 -29.55 -7.84 -31.11
N CYS A 22 -29.53 -8.37 -29.87
CA CYS A 22 -30.52 -8.07 -28.82
C CYS A 22 -30.53 -6.62 -28.28
N LYS A 23 -29.64 -5.76 -28.80
CA LYS A 23 -29.46 -4.33 -28.45
C LYS A 23 -29.15 -4.05 -26.98
N ALA A 24 -28.77 -5.07 -26.19
CA ALA A 24 -28.39 -4.91 -24.79
C ALA A 24 -27.22 -3.92 -24.64
N CYS A 25 -26.22 -4.00 -25.51
CA CYS A 25 -25.08 -3.08 -25.53
C CYS A 25 -25.47 -1.60 -25.70
N VAL A 26 -26.45 -1.31 -26.55
CA VAL A 26 -27.02 0.04 -26.75
C VAL A 26 -27.69 0.52 -25.47
N ARG A 27 -28.60 -0.29 -24.89
CA ARG A 27 -29.31 0.06 -23.65
C ARG A 27 -28.39 0.21 -22.44
N GLN A 28 -27.31 -0.56 -22.37
CA GLN A 28 -26.43 -0.64 -21.21
C GLN A 28 -25.29 0.38 -21.24
N CYS A 29 -24.94 0.97 -22.38
CA CYS A 29 -23.83 1.92 -22.47
C CYS A 29 -24.27 3.36 -22.17
N GLY A 30 -23.91 3.88 -20.99
CA GLY A 30 -24.15 5.28 -20.62
C GLY A 30 -23.28 6.29 -21.38
N PHE A 31 -22.22 5.83 -22.05
CA PHE A 31 -21.33 6.67 -22.86
C PHE A 31 -21.78 6.79 -24.32
N GLY A 32 -22.84 6.10 -24.74
CA GLY A 32 -23.36 6.17 -26.10
C GLY A 32 -22.37 5.65 -27.15
N VAL A 33 -21.68 4.55 -26.82
CA VAL A 33 -20.72 3.88 -27.71
C VAL A 33 -21.44 3.09 -28.80
N HIS A 34 -22.52 2.40 -28.48
CA HIS A 34 -23.21 1.53 -29.42
C HIS A 34 -24.45 2.22 -29.99
N ALA A 35 -24.71 2.03 -31.28
CA ALA A 35 -25.90 2.51 -31.96
C ALA A 35 -26.57 1.38 -32.76
N GLU A 36 -27.85 1.58 -33.07
CA GLU A 36 -28.57 0.76 -34.04
C GLU A 36 -28.47 1.43 -35.40
N GLU A 37 -28.11 0.65 -36.42
CA GLU A 37 -28.07 1.08 -37.81
C GLU A 37 -29.45 0.92 -38.46
N PRO A 38 -29.80 1.72 -39.50
CA PRO A 38 -31.09 1.66 -40.17
C PRO A 38 -31.51 0.27 -40.68
N GLU A 39 -30.53 -0.54 -41.06
CA GLU A 39 -30.70 -1.91 -41.59
C GLU A 39 -30.80 -2.98 -40.50
N GLY A 40 -30.93 -2.57 -39.22
CA GLY A 40 -30.99 -3.47 -38.06
C GLY A 40 -29.62 -4.01 -37.61
N GLY A 41 -28.54 -3.44 -38.14
CA GLY A 41 -27.16 -3.68 -37.69
C GLY A 41 -26.85 -3.00 -36.36
N LEU A 42 -25.73 -3.37 -35.74
CA LEU A 42 -25.24 -2.71 -34.53
C LEU A 42 -23.82 -2.20 -34.74
N SER A 43 -23.62 -0.89 -34.61
CA SER A 43 -22.30 -0.27 -34.72
C SER A 43 -21.73 0.10 -33.34
N ALA A 44 -20.45 0.46 -33.34
CA ALA A 44 -19.76 1.01 -32.18
C ALA A 44 -18.90 2.21 -32.59
N ASN A 45 -18.95 3.28 -31.79
CA ASN A 45 -18.08 4.43 -31.90
C ASN A 45 -16.98 4.33 -30.82
N ASP A 46 -15.83 3.81 -31.23
CA ASP A 46 -14.67 3.57 -30.35
C ASP A 46 -14.15 4.83 -29.66
N GLN A 47 -14.34 6.01 -30.25
CA GLN A 47 -13.91 7.29 -29.66
C GLN A 47 -14.61 7.60 -28.33
N ARG A 48 -15.77 6.99 -28.09
CA ARG A 48 -16.53 7.15 -26.84
C ARG A 48 -16.26 6.04 -25.82
N CYS A 49 -15.51 5.00 -26.20
CA CYS A 49 -15.26 3.88 -25.32
C CYS A 49 -14.30 4.29 -24.20
N VAL A 50 -14.70 4.03 -22.96
CA VAL A 50 -13.90 4.33 -21.75
C VAL A 50 -13.52 3.05 -21.00
N ASN A 51 -13.74 1.90 -21.63
CA ASN A 51 -13.48 0.59 -21.04
C ASN A 51 -14.14 0.35 -19.67
N CYS A 52 -15.38 0.82 -19.47
CA CYS A 52 -16.12 0.57 -18.22
C CYS A 52 -16.68 -0.85 -18.11
N GLN A 53 -16.45 -1.72 -19.10
CA GLN A 53 -16.85 -3.14 -19.15
C GLN A 53 -18.35 -3.45 -19.06
N ARG A 54 -19.24 -2.46 -18.85
CA ARG A 54 -20.68 -2.70 -18.70
C ARG A 54 -21.32 -3.43 -19.89
N CYS A 55 -21.03 -3.01 -21.13
CA CYS A 55 -21.62 -3.65 -22.31
C CYS A 55 -21.10 -5.09 -22.52
N VAL A 56 -19.87 -5.37 -22.11
CA VAL A 56 -19.27 -6.72 -22.15
C VAL A 56 -19.95 -7.62 -21.14
N VAL A 57 -20.03 -7.19 -19.87
CA VAL A 57 -20.62 -7.98 -18.78
C VAL A 57 -22.11 -8.24 -19.01
N MET A 58 -22.84 -7.25 -19.53
CA MET A 58 -24.29 -7.36 -19.74
C MET A 58 -24.66 -7.97 -21.11
N CYS A 59 -23.70 -8.44 -21.90
CA CYS A 59 -23.98 -9.10 -23.17
C CYS A 59 -24.37 -10.57 -22.92
N PRO A 60 -25.65 -10.97 -23.12
CA PRO A 60 -26.08 -12.34 -22.84
C PRO A 60 -25.38 -13.38 -23.72
N ALA A 61 -24.97 -12.99 -24.93
CA ALA A 61 -24.26 -13.87 -25.86
C ALA A 61 -22.74 -13.88 -25.64
N GLY A 62 -22.21 -13.02 -24.76
CA GLY A 62 -20.76 -12.86 -24.55
C GLY A 62 -19.98 -12.40 -25.79
N ALA A 63 -20.65 -11.74 -26.73
CA ALA A 63 -20.15 -11.40 -28.07
C ALA A 63 -19.26 -10.13 -28.14
N LEU A 64 -19.06 -9.44 -27.02
CA LEU A 64 -18.30 -8.19 -26.97
C LEU A 64 -16.97 -8.35 -26.25
N ARG A 65 -15.94 -7.69 -26.77
CA ARG A 65 -14.63 -7.50 -26.13
C ARG A 65 -14.20 -6.05 -26.30
N ILE A 66 -13.42 -5.54 -25.35
CA ILE A 66 -12.81 -4.21 -25.42
C ILE A 66 -11.30 -4.42 -25.38
N LYS A 67 -10.58 -3.91 -26.40
CA LYS A 67 -9.12 -3.98 -26.51
C LYS A 67 -8.55 -2.57 -26.39
N ALA A 68 -7.42 -2.41 -25.69
CA ALA A 68 -6.65 -1.17 -25.74
C ALA A 68 -6.18 -0.90 -27.17
N ASN A 69 -6.19 0.36 -27.58
CA ASN A 69 -5.59 0.78 -28.84
C ASN A 69 -4.06 0.75 -28.71
N ASP A 70 -3.38 0.03 -29.59
CA ASP A 70 -1.91 -0.10 -29.70
C ASP A 70 -1.34 0.75 -30.85
N SER A 71 -2.20 1.43 -31.61
CA SER A 71 -1.87 2.23 -32.81
C SER A 71 -1.91 3.74 -32.52
N ILE A 72 -1.13 4.20 -31.53
CA ILE A 72 -1.05 5.63 -31.14
C ILE A 72 0.19 6.34 -31.71
N GLY A 73 1.21 5.60 -32.14
CA GLY A 73 2.46 6.14 -32.66
C GLY A 73 3.67 5.37 -32.16
N ARG A 74 4.87 5.88 -32.41
CA ARG A 74 6.13 5.27 -31.96
C ARG A 74 6.39 5.60 -30.49
N GLU A 75 5.85 4.78 -29.59
CA GLU A 75 6.10 4.91 -28.15
C GLU A 75 7.57 4.64 -27.80
N ASN A 76 8.04 5.28 -26.73
CA ASN A 76 9.32 4.98 -26.10
C ASN A 76 9.24 5.29 -24.59
N ALA A 77 10.31 5.00 -23.85
CA ALA A 77 10.34 5.18 -22.40
C ALA A 77 10.06 6.63 -21.95
N TYR A 78 10.40 7.63 -22.78
CA TYR A 78 10.16 9.03 -22.49
C TYR A 78 8.78 9.52 -22.99
N TRP A 79 8.33 9.03 -24.15
CA TRP A 79 7.05 9.36 -24.78
C TRP A 79 6.08 8.16 -24.81
N PRO A 80 5.43 7.81 -23.68
CA PRO A 80 4.38 6.81 -23.67
C PRO A 80 3.10 7.35 -24.34
N GLY A 81 2.30 6.46 -24.94
CA GLY A 81 1.11 6.83 -25.70
C GLY A 81 0.07 7.60 -24.88
N SER A 82 0.01 7.38 -23.56
CA SER A 82 -0.82 8.16 -22.64
C SER A 82 -0.42 9.64 -22.60
N ARG A 83 0.88 9.94 -22.64
CA ARG A 83 1.38 11.32 -22.62
C ARG A 83 1.16 12.03 -23.95
N LEU A 84 1.30 11.32 -25.07
CA LEU A 84 0.97 11.84 -26.41
C LEU A 84 -0.51 12.25 -26.49
N ARG A 85 -1.43 11.36 -26.08
CA ARG A 85 -2.88 11.65 -26.04
C ARG A 85 -3.22 12.83 -25.14
N GLU A 86 -2.53 12.98 -24.01
CA GLU A 86 -2.71 14.13 -23.11
C GLU A 86 -2.35 15.44 -23.83
N ILE A 87 -1.18 15.50 -24.46
CA ILE A 87 -0.73 16.70 -25.20
C ILE A 87 -1.69 17.04 -26.34
N TRP A 88 -2.12 16.08 -27.14
CA TRP A 88 -3.07 16.34 -28.24
C TRP A 88 -4.42 16.86 -27.72
N ARG A 89 -4.94 16.28 -26.63
CA ARG A 89 -6.18 16.77 -25.98
C ARG A 89 -6.04 18.20 -25.48
N GLN A 90 -4.90 18.55 -24.89
CA GLN A 90 -4.64 19.91 -24.42
C GLN A 90 -4.47 20.87 -25.59
N ALA A 91 -3.78 20.46 -26.66
CA ALA A 91 -3.60 21.27 -27.86
C ALA A 91 -4.93 21.56 -28.58
N GLU A 92 -5.87 20.61 -28.57
CA GLU A 92 -7.20 20.78 -29.19
C GLU A 92 -8.16 21.65 -28.37
N SER A 93 -8.02 21.70 -27.04
CA SER A 93 -9.00 22.34 -26.15
C SER A 93 -8.48 23.55 -25.37
N GLY A 94 -7.16 23.70 -25.22
CA GLY A 94 -6.53 24.64 -24.29
C GLY A 94 -6.80 24.33 -22.81
N GLY A 95 -7.56 23.27 -22.50
CA GLY A 95 -8.07 22.98 -21.16
C GLY A 95 -7.21 21.99 -20.36
N SER A 96 -7.42 21.98 -19.04
CA SER A 96 -6.86 20.95 -18.17
C SER A 96 -7.64 19.64 -18.31
N ILE A 97 -6.92 18.50 -18.35
CA ILE A 97 -7.57 17.20 -18.46
C ILE A 97 -8.10 16.76 -17.10
N LEU A 98 -9.40 16.50 -17.02
CA LEU A 98 -10.03 15.93 -15.82
C LEU A 98 -9.97 14.41 -15.80
N THR A 99 -9.85 13.87 -14.60
CA THR A 99 -9.87 12.45 -14.30
C THR A 99 -10.55 12.16 -12.95
N GLY A 100 -11.00 10.93 -12.76
CA GLY A 100 -11.46 10.39 -11.49
C GLY A 100 -10.51 9.33 -10.93
N MET A 101 -10.91 8.71 -9.81
CA MET A 101 -10.13 7.68 -9.07
C MET A 101 -8.79 8.21 -8.56
N GLY A 102 -8.00 7.35 -7.91
CA GLY A 102 -6.67 7.70 -7.38
C GLY A 102 -5.57 7.64 -8.44
N CYS A 103 -4.37 8.04 -8.06
CA CYS A 103 -3.18 7.98 -8.93
C CYS A 103 -2.90 6.54 -9.40
N ASP A 104 -2.87 6.35 -10.72
CA ASP A 104 -2.62 5.09 -11.41
C ASP A 104 -1.20 4.97 -11.99
N ARG A 105 -0.32 5.92 -11.65
CA ARG A 105 1.10 5.86 -12.02
C ARG A 105 1.83 4.77 -11.23
N SER A 106 2.93 4.29 -11.81
CA SER A 106 3.77 3.21 -11.29
C SER A 106 4.75 3.67 -10.20
N TYR A 107 4.34 4.61 -9.34
CA TYR A 107 5.10 4.91 -8.13
C TYR A 107 5.20 3.66 -7.23
N PRO A 108 6.28 3.49 -6.46
CA PRO A 108 6.43 2.38 -5.52
C PRO A 108 5.17 2.22 -4.64
N VAL A 109 4.76 0.96 -4.44
CA VAL A 109 3.69 0.59 -3.51
C VAL A 109 4.35 -0.20 -2.39
N TYR A 110 4.57 0.45 -1.24
CA TYR A 110 5.41 -0.09 -0.18
C TYR A 110 4.80 -1.35 0.44
N PHE A 111 3.47 -1.48 0.43
CA PHE A 111 2.81 -2.72 0.85
C PHE A 111 3.32 -3.97 0.12
N ASP A 112 3.66 -3.87 -1.16
CA ASP A 112 4.12 -4.99 -1.98
C ASP A 112 5.57 -5.41 -1.63
N HIS A 113 6.27 -4.58 -0.88
CA HIS A 113 7.63 -4.81 -0.38
C HIS A 113 7.69 -5.12 1.12
N LEU A 114 6.53 -5.27 1.77
CA LEU A 114 6.43 -5.60 3.19
C LEU A 114 5.80 -6.99 3.35
N LEU A 115 6.49 -7.88 4.06
CA LEU A 115 5.97 -9.17 4.48
C LEU A 115 5.51 -9.12 5.93
N LEU A 116 4.45 -9.86 6.22
CA LEU A 116 3.96 -10.09 7.58
C LEU A 116 4.74 -11.26 8.18
N ASN A 117 5.24 -11.07 9.41
CA ASN A 117 5.98 -12.09 10.14
C ASN A 117 5.02 -13.14 10.71
N ALA A 118 5.40 -14.42 10.70
CA ALA A 118 4.62 -15.50 11.31
C ALA A 118 5.33 -16.05 12.54
N SER A 119 4.54 -16.45 13.54
CA SER A 119 4.98 -17.17 14.72
C SER A 119 5.04 -18.66 14.40
N GLN A 120 6.14 -19.33 14.78
CA GLN A 120 6.35 -20.77 14.55
C GLN A 120 7.00 -21.47 15.75
N VAL A 121 8.07 -20.89 16.31
CA VAL A 121 8.89 -21.59 17.34
C VAL A 121 8.96 -20.84 18.67
N THR A 122 9.02 -19.50 18.65
CA THR A 122 9.23 -18.69 19.88
C THR A 122 7.93 -18.21 20.52
N ASN A 123 6.85 -18.13 19.74
CA ASN A 123 5.49 -17.92 20.21
C ASN A 123 4.59 -18.90 19.41
N PRO A 124 3.65 -19.61 20.03
CA PRO A 124 2.73 -20.45 19.27
C PRO A 124 1.78 -19.60 18.42
N SER A 125 1.45 -20.07 17.22
CA SER A 125 0.32 -19.54 16.45
C SER A 125 -0.99 -19.80 17.20
N ILE A 126 -1.97 -18.93 16.99
CA ILE A 126 -3.32 -19.03 17.55
C ILE A 126 -4.25 -19.50 16.43
N ASP A 127 -5.11 -20.48 16.69
CA ASP A 127 -6.10 -20.96 15.72
C ASP A 127 -7.37 -20.09 15.81
N PRO A 128 -7.60 -19.16 14.87
CA PRO A 128 -8.74 -18.25 14.91
C PRO A 128 -10.10 -18.95 14.76
N LEU A 129 -10.13 -20.23 14.36
CA LEU A 129 -11.35 -21.03 14.29
C LEU A 129 -11.76 -21.60 15.65
N ARG A 130 -10.81 -21.69 16.60
CA ARG A 130 -11.02 -22.30 17.92
C ARG A 130 -10.81 -21.33 19.07
N GLU A 131 -10.03 -20.28 18.84
CA GLU A 131 -9.61 -19.31 19.85
C GLU A 131 -10.20 -17.92 19.56
N PRO A 132 -10.53 -17.14 20.60
CA PRO A 132 -11.13 -15.83 20.42
C PRO A 132 -10.14 -14.84 19.81
N MET A 133 -10.61 -14.07 18.83
CA MET A 133 -9.84 -13.04 18.14
C MET A 133 -10.56 -11.69 18.22
N GLU A 134 -9.90 -10.69 18.77
CA GLU A 134 -10.42 -9.32 18.93
C GLU A 134 -9.84 -8.40 17.86
N ILE A 135 -10.74 -7.91 16.99
CA ILE A 135 -10.40 -7.01 15.87
C ILE A 135 -11.09 -5.64 16.00
N ARG A 136 -11.85 -5.41 17.07
CA ARG A 136 -12.49 -4.14 17.37
C ARG A 136 -11.44 -3.07 17.66
N THR A 137 -11.78 -1.84 17.30
CA THR A 137 -10.98 -0.65 17.62
C THR A 137 -11.88 0.49 18.10
N PHE A 138 -11.28 1.48 18.76
CA PHE A 138 -11.96 2.67 19.25
C PHE A 138 -11.22 3.90 18.72
N LEU A 139 -11.96 4.81 18.07
CA LEU A 139 -11.42 6.05 17.53
C LEU A 139 -11.76 7.23 18.42
N GLY A 140 -10.75 7.99 18.80
CA GLY A 140 -10.86 9.16 19.65
C GLY A 140 -9.65 9.30 20.57
N ARG A 141 -9.73 10.30 21.46
CA ARG A 141 -8.72 10.55 22.50
C ARG A 141 -8.85 9.51 23.62
N LYS A 142 -7.72 8.96 24.08
CA LYS A 142 -7.68 8.14 25.30
C LYS A 142 -7.59 9.03 26.54
N PRO A 143 -8.17 8.64 27.69
CA PRO A 143 -7.99 9.38 28.94
C PRO A 143 -6.53 9.36 29.38
N GLU A 144 -6.06 10.45 29.99
CA GLU A 144 -4.69 10.55 30.52
C GLU A 144 -4.51 9.66 31.77
N GLU A 145 -5.57 9.52 32.56
CA GLU A 145 -5.60 8.68 33.75
C GLU A 145 -6.95 7.96 33.84
N LEU A 146 -6.94 6.73 34.33
CA LEU A 146 -8.14 5.96 34.66
C LEU A 146 -8.33 5.99 36.18
N SER A 147 -9.30 6.76 36.63
CA SER A 147 -9.71 6.74 38.04
C SER A 147 -10.80 5.69 38.24
N LEU A 148 -10.55 4.78 39.18
CA LEU A 148 -11.43 3.69 39.54
C LEU A 148 -11.98 3.91 40.96
N THR A 149 -13.24 3.56 41.17
CA THR A 149 -13.95 3.68 42.46
C THR A 149 -14.61 2.37 42.81
N GLY A 150 -14.64 2.02 44.10
CA GLY A 150 -15.20 0.75 44.57
C GLY A 150 -14.12 -0.17 45.15
N PRO A 151 -14.54 -1.26 45.79
CA PRO A 151 -13.61 -2.24 46.34
C PRO A 151 -12.89 -3.00 45.23
N PRO A 152 -11.70 -3.57 45.51
CA PRO A 152 -10.98 -4.40 44.55
C PRO A 152 -11.83 -5.53 43.98
N GLY A 153 -11.94 -5.62 42.65
CA GLY A 153 -12.77 -6.60 41.93
C GLY A 153 -14.17 -6.10 41.53
N GLU A 154 -14.61 -4.94 42.03
CA GLU A 154 -15.87 -4.29 41.68
C GLU A 154 -15.68 -2.83 41.24
N GLU A 155 -14.46 -2.48 40.83
CA GLU A 155 -14.13 -1.11 40.47
C GLU A 155 -14.96 -0.61 39.27
N LYS A 156 -15.48 0.61 39.41
CA LYS A 156 -16.17 1.36 38.37
C LYS A 156 -15.37 2.61 38.02
N LEU A 157 -15.44 3.03 36.76
CA LEU A 157 -14.91 4.30 36.30
C LEU A 157 -15.51 5.45 37.13
N ALA A 158 -14.64 6.27 37.73
CA ALA A 158 -15.01 7.41 38.56
C ALA A 158 -15.65 8.56 37.77
N GLY A 159 -15.42 8.60 36.46
CA GLY A 159 -15.87 9.68 35.58
C GLY A 159 -16.11 9.23 34.15
N PRO A 160 -16.72 10.09 33.33
CA PRO A 160 -16.99 9.79 31.93
C PRO A 160 -15.70 9.70 31.12
N LEU A 161 -15.64 8.71 30.22
CA LEU A 161 -14.56 8.64 29.24
C LEU A 161 -14.72 9.74 28.17
N PRO A 162 -13.62 10.21 27.57
CA PRO A 162 -13.69 11.07 26.39
C PRO A 162 -14.54 10.41 25.28
N PRO A 163 -15.20 11.20 24.42
CA PRO A 163 -15.96 10.67 23.30
C PRO A 163 -15.08 9.78 22.41
N ALA A 164 -15.50 8.53 22.25
CA ALA A 164 -14.86 7.58 21.36
C ALA A 164 -15.90 6.83 20.53
N VAL A 165 -15.54 6.49 19.30
CA VAL A 165 -16.38 5.73 18.38
C VAL A 165 -15.82 4.33 18.22
N ARG A 166 -16.65 3.34 18.55
CA ARG A 166 -16.34 1.92 18.44
C ARG A 166 -16.56 1.43 17.02
N LEU A 167 -15.59 0.70 16.47
CA LEU A 167 -15.71 -0.02 15.20
C LEU A 167 -15.51 -1.51 15.46
N GLU A 168 -16.42 -2.37 15.00
CA GLU A 168 -16.26 -3.83 15.15
C GLU A 168 -15.08 -4.40 14.35
N MET A 169 -14.59 -3.64 13.37
CA MET A 169 -13.35 -3.90 12.63
C MET A 169 -12.69 -2.57 12.26
N PRO A 170 -11.38 -2.50 12.01
CA PRO A 170 -10.65 -1.23 11.83
C PRO A 170 -10.82 -0.64 10.41
N VAL A 171 -12.05 -0.65 9.89
CA VAL A 171 -12.42 -0.15 8.56
C VAL A 171 -13.57 0.83 8.69
N MET A 172 -13.51 1.90 7.90
CA MET A 172 -14.63 2.81 7.66
C MET A 172 -14.76 3.06 6.15
N PHE A 173 -15.95 3.36 5.65
CA PHE A 173 -16.10 3.81 4.27
C PHE A 173 -15.69 5.27 4.11
N ALA A 174 -14.82 5.53 3.13
CA ALA A 174 -14.23 6.84 2.90
C ALA A 174 -15.26 7.91 2.53
N ALA A 175 -14.91 9.17 2.81
CA ALA A 175 -15.67 10.35 2.42
C ALA A 175 -15.91 10.40 0.89
N MET A 176 -17.14 10.15 0.46
CA MET A 176 -17.53 10.22 -0.95
C MET A 176 -18.89 10.92 -1.07
N SER A 177 -18.86 12.16 -1.58
CA SER A 177 -20.02 13.03 -1.53
C SER A 177 -21.22 12.53 -2.34
N PHE A 178 -22.42 12.72 -1.80
CA PHE A 178 -23.62 12.76 -2.62
C PHE A 178 -23.47 13.84 -3.70
N GLY A 179 -23.64 13.42 -4.95
CA GLY A 179 -23.26 14.18 -6.14
C GLY A 179 -22.05 13.59 -6.85
N SER A 180 -20.95 13.31 -6.14
CA SER A 180 -19.83 12.55 -6.73
C SER A 180 -20.25 11.11 -7.02
N ILE A 181 -20.87 10.47 -6.04
CA ILE A 181 -21.55 9.18 -6.18
C ILE A 181 -23.07 9.35 -6.08
N SER A 182 -23.81 8.37 -6.59
CA SER A 182 -25.27 8.35 -6.59
C SER A 182 -25.81 8.14 -5.19
N LYS A 183 -27.06 8.57 -4.96
CA LYS A 183 -27.80 8.27 -3.72
C LYS A 183 -27.79 6.77 -3.40
N ASN A 184 -27.95 5.91 -4.40
CA ASN A 184 -27.98 4.46 -4.23
C ASN A 184 -26.63 3.91 -3.75
N ALA A 185 -25.51 4.46 -4.23
CA ALA A 185 -24.18 4.08 -3.75
C ALA A 185 -23.96 4.52 -2.30
N VAL A 186 -24.39 5.73 -1.92
CA VAL A 186 -24.30 6.19 -0.52
C VAL A 186 -25.15 5.31 0.40
N LEU A 187 -26.38 4.97 -0.01
CA LEU A 187 -27.26 4.07 0.74
C LEU A 187 -26.66 2.67 0.91
N ALA A 188 -26.05 2.11 -0.13
CA ALA A 188 -25.36 0.82 -0.03
C ALA A 188 -24.23 0.84 1.02
N LEU A 189 -23.43 1.91 1.04
CA LEU A 189 -22.36 2.10 2.03
C LEU A 189 -22.94 2.27 3.44
N ALA A 190 -24.00 3.05 3.60
CA ALA A 190 -24.65 3.28 4.89
C ALA A 190 -25.30 2.02 5.47
N GLN A 191 -25.99 1.24 4.63
CA GLN A 191 -26.56 -0.05 4.98
C GLN A 191 -25.49 -1.05 5.41
N ALA A 192 -24.41 -1.18 4.63
CA ALA A 192 -23.29 -2.05 4.98
C ALA A 192 -22.60 -1.61 6.26
N ALA A 193 -22.39 -0.30 6.46
CA ALA A 193 -21.77 0.24 7.66
C ALA A 193 -22.56 -0.12 8.92
N LYS A 194 -23.88 0.02 8.87
CA LYS A 194 -24.78 -0.38 9.96
C LYS A 194 -24.72 -1.87 10.26
N GLN A 195 -24.75 -2.73 9.23
CA GLN A 195 -24.70 -4.18 9.42
C GLN A 195 -23.37 -4.66 10.00
N LEU A 196 -22.26 -4.03 9.60
CA LEU A 196 -20.91 -4.40 10.04
C LEU A 196 -20.48 -3.74 11.35
N GLY A 197 -21.27 -2.81 11.91
CA GLY A 197 -20.85 -2.05 13.09
C GLY A 197 -19.66 -1.14 12.84
N ILE A 198 -19.58 -0.55 11.64
CA ILE A 198 -18.54 0.41 11.23
C ILE A 198 -19.16 1.74 10.81
N MET A 199 -18.34 2.68 10.34
CA MET A 199 -18.78 4.02 9.94
C MET A 199 -18.72 4.22 8.42
N PHE A 200 -19.60 5.07 7.89
CA PHE A 200 -19.49 5.66 6.54
C PHE A 200 -19.43 7.18 6.65
N ASN A 201 -18.80 7.84 5.67
CA ASN A 201 -18.61 9.29 5.68
C ASN A 201 -19.36 9.98 4.51
N THR A 202 -20.14 11.02 4.82
CA THR A 202 -21.00 11.75 3.87
C THR A 202 -20.20 12.46 2.78
N GLY A 203 -18.95 12.79 3.03
CA GLY A 203 -18.13 13.66 2.20
C GLY A 203 -18.66 15.10 2.12
N GLU A 204 -18.10 15.87 1.20
CA GLU A 204 -18.26 17.34 1.10
C GLU A 204 -19.63 17.81 0.55
N GLY A 205 -20.59 16.89 0.37
CA GLY A 205 -21.81 17.15 -0.41
C GLY A 205 -23.05 17.48 0.40
N GLY A 206 -22.96 17.55 1.72
CA GLY A 206 -24.10 17.57 2.64
C GLY A 206 -24.71 16.18 2.85
N MET A 207 -25.85 16.13 3.52
CA MET A 207 -26.55 14.90 3.88
C MET A 207 -27.91 14.81 3.18
N HIS A 208 -28.12 13.73 2.41
CA HIS A 208 -29.44 13.42 1.88
C HIS A 208 -30.38 12.88 2.98
N ALA A 209 -31.66 13.28 2.98
CA ALA A 209 -32.63 12.92 4.02
C ALA A 209 -32.80 11.40 4.24
N ALA A 210 -32.70 10.60 3.16
CA ALA A 210 -32.75 9.14 3.21
C ALA A 210 -31.64 8.49 4.08
N LEU A 211 -30.62 9.25 4.49
CA LEU A 211 -29.55 8.77 5.37
C LEU A 211 -29.90 8.86 6.86
N ALA A 212 -31.04 9.47 7.23
CA ALA A 212 -31.48 9.61 8.61
C ALA A 212 -31.51 8.28 9.42
N PRO A 213 -31.90 7.12 8.85
CA PRO A 213 -31.87 5.84 9.58
C PRO A 213 -30.48 5.31 9.93
N TYR A 214 -29.41 5.94 9.43
CA TYR A 214 -28.02 5.48 9.56
C TYR A 214 -27.13 6.47 10.33
N ARG A 215 -27.72 7.47 11.01
CA ARG A 215 -27.01 8.51 11.78
C ARG A 215 -25.98 7.95 12.77
N GLU A 216 -26.31 6.84 13.44
CA GLU A 216 -25.42 6.15 14.39
C GLU A 216 -24.14 5.58 13.76
N HIS A 217 -24.09 5.47 12.44
CA HIS A 217 -22.94 4.96 11.68
C HIS A 217 -22.35 6.01 10.73
N MET A 218 -22.72 7.28 10.90
CA MET A 218 -22.38 8.34 9.96
C MET A 218 -21.28 9.27 10.48
N ILE A 219 -20.34 9.62 9.61
CA ILE A 219 -19.36 10.69 9.80
C ILE A 219 -19.79 11.84 8.89
N VAL A 220 -19.87 13.05 9.44
CA VAL A 220 -20.23 14.25 8.69
C VAL A 220 -18.99 15.10 8.43
N GLN A 221 -18.82 15.54 7.19
CA GLN A 221 -17.64 16.30 6.79
C GLN A 221 -17.91 17.81 6.73
N VAL A 222 -16.96 18.59 7.24
CA VAL A 222 -16.89 20.06 7.14
C VAL A 222 -15.70 20.40 6.23
N ALA A 223 -15.99 20.77 4.99
CA ALA A 223 -14.99 21.14 3.99
C ALA A 223 -15.10 22.62 3.63
N SER A 224 -14.12 23.15 2.89
CA SER A 224 -13.98 24.58 2.55
C SER A 224 -15.24 25.22 1.96
N GLY A 225 -16.02 24.48 1.17
CA GLY A 225 -17.27 24.98 0.57
C GLY A 225 -18.48 25.04 1.50
N ARG A 226 -18.42 24.43 2.69
CA ARG A 226 -19.51 24.37 3.70
C ARG A 226 -20.87 23.92 3.14
N PHE A 227 -20.89 23.14 2.07
CA PHE A 227 -22.13 22.68 1.44
C PHE A 227 -22.96 21.82 2.41
N GLY A 228 -24.19 22.26 2.69
CA GLY A 228 -25.13 21.56 3.55
C GLY A 228 -24.70 21.45 5.01
N VAL A 229 -23.82 22.33 5.49
CA VAL A 229 -23.37 22.36 6.89
C VAL A 229 -24.26 23.29 7.70
N ASP A 230 -25.07 22.70 8.58
CA ASP A 230 -25.86 23.39 9.60
C ASP A 230 -25.84 22.62 10.93
N SER A 231 -26.49 23.13 11.97
CA SER A 231 -26.53 22.49 13.28
C SER A 231 -27.16 21.09 13.25
N ALA A 232 -28.23 20.89 12.47
CA ALA A 232 -28.89 19.59 12.35
C ALA A 232 -27.99 18.56 11.64
N TYR A 233 -27.19 18.99 10.66
CA TYR A 233 -26.18 18.19 9.99
C TYR A 233 -25.06 17.77 10.94
N LEU A 234 -24.50 18.72 11.70
CA LEU A 234 -23.48 18.40 12.72
C LEU A 234 -24.04 17.45 13.78
N GLU A 235 -25.30 17.62 14.17
CA GLU A 235 -25.98 16.73 15.10
C GLU A 235 -26.29 15.33 14.53
N ALA A 236 -26.33 15.17 13.21
CA ALA A 236 -26.66 13.89 12.59
C ALA A 236 -25.51 12.86 12.60
N GLY A 237 -24.25 13.27 12.59
CA GLY A 237 -23.09 12.36 12.58
C GLY A 237 -22.62 11.93 13.97
N ARG A 238 -21.86 10.84 14.09
CA ARG A 238 -21.12 10.46 15.30
C ARG A 238 -19.70 11.02 15.37
N ILE A 239 -19.12 11.36 14.22
CA ILE A 239 -17.82 12.01 14.10
C ILE A 239 -17.99 13.21 13.17
N ILE A 240 -17.36 14.33 13.49
CA ILE A 240 -17.26 15.48 12.58
C ILE A 240 -15.85 15.49 11.99
N GLU A 241 -15.72 15.49 10.67
CA GLU A 241 -14.43 15.51 10.00
C GLU A 241 -14.17 16.84 9.28
N ILE A 242 -13.18 17.61 9.73
CA ILE A 242 -12.66 18.77 9.03
C ILE A 242 -11.77 18.28 7.89
N LYS A 243 -12.14 18.59 6.64
CA LYS A 243 -11.36 18.17 5.46
C LYS A 243 -10.50 19.31 4.93
N ILE A 244 -9.25 19.33 5.38
CA ILE A 244 -8.21 20.25 4.88
C ILE A 244 -7.71 19.82 3.51
N GLY A 245 -7.54 18.51 3.29
CA GLY A 245 -6.96 17.98 2.05
C GLY A 245 -7.41 16.58 1.69
N GLN A 246 -7.18 16.21 0.44
CA GLN A 246 -7.39 14.84 -0.06
C GLN A 246 -6.19 14.41 -0.91
N GLY A 247 -5.86 13.13 -0.85
CA GLY A 247 -4.67 12.59 -1.51
C GLY A 247 -4.69 12.74 -3.04
N ALA A 248 -5.88 12.71 -3.65
CA ALA A 248 -6.03 12.82 -5.10
C ALA A 248 -5.80 14.23 -5.66
N LYS A 249 -5.85 15.26 -4.80
CA LYS A 249 -5.68 16.66 -5.21
C LYS A 249 -5.31 17.57 -4.03
N PRO A 250 -4.11 17.41 -3.46
CA PRO A 250 -3.66 18.28 -2.40
C PRO A 250 -3.57 19.73 -2.89
N GLY A 251 -3.96 20.69 -2.06
CA GLY A 251 -3.88 22.12 -2.36
C GLY A 251 -5.02 22.71 -3.20
N ILE A 252 -6.04 21.91 -3.58
CA ILE A 252 -7.24 22.42 -4.24
C ILE A 252 -8.53 21.84 -3.64
N GLY A 253 -9.64 22.55 -3.83
CA GLY A 253 -10.94 22.19 -3.25
C GLY A 253 -11.67 21.05 -3.95
N GLY A 254 -12.82 20.70 -3.38
CA GLY A 254 -13.84 19.85 -4.01
C GLY A 254 -14.24 20.38 -5.39
N HIS A 255 -14.56 19.46 -6.29
CA HIS A 255 -15.05 19.81 -7.63
C HIS A 255 -16.13 18.80 -8.01
N LEU A 256 -17.34 19.29 -8.23
CA LEU A 256 -18.44 18.54 -8.81
C LEU A 256 -18.94 19.30 -10.05
N PRO A 257 -18.82 18.73 -11.26
CA PRO A 257 -19.31 19.37 -12.47
C PRO A 257 -20.82 19.60 -12.45
N GLY A 258 -21.28 20.69 -13.03
CA GLY A 258 -22.66 21.15 -13.09
C GLY A 258 -23.59 20.16 -13.78
N GLU A 259 -23.07 19.39 -14.75
CA GLU A 259 -23.79 18.25 -15.36
C GLU A 259 -24.26 17.20 -14.35
N LYS A 260 -23.66 17.18 -13.15
CA LYS A 260 -24.04 16.30 -12.04
C LYS A 260 -24.81 17.01 -10.94
N VAL A 261 -25.08 18.31 -11.05
CA VAL A 261 -25.83 19.08 -10.05
C VAL A 261 -27.29 19.16 -10.49
N ASN A 262 -28.04 18.10 -10.19
CA ASN A 262 -29.49 18.10 -10.34
C ASN A 262 -30.19 18.84 -9.17
N GLU A 263 -31.51 18.96 -9.24
CA GLU A 263 -32.33 19.63 -8.21
C GLU A 263 -32.15 19.08 -6.78
N GLU A 264 -31.98 17.76 -6.65
CA GLU A 264 -31.80 17.11 -5.34
C GLU A 264 -30.44 17.49 -4.72
N ILE A 265 -29.39 17.55 -5.54
CA ILE A 265 -28.04 17.94 -5.11
C ILE A 265 -27.97 19.45 -4.87
N ALA A 266 -28.55 20.25 -5.75
CA ALA A 266 -28.67 21.70 -5.61
C ALA A 266 -29.27 22.07 -4.25
N ARG A 267 -30.40 21.45 -3.90
CA ARG A 267 -31.07 21.61 -2.61
C ARG A 267 -30.21 21.16 -1.43
N THR A 268 -29.56 19.99 -1.54
CA THR A 268 -28.71 19.46 -0.46
C THR A 268 -27.50 20.37 -0.18
N ARG A 269 -26.98 21.05 -1.21
CA ARG A 269 -25.79 21.89 -1.12
C ARG A 269 -26.08 23.38 -0.92
N GLY A 270 -27.30 23.83 -1.17
CA GLY A 270 -27.66 25.24 -1.18
C GLY A 270 -27.09 26.03 -2.36
N ILE A 271 -27.05 25.42 -3.56
CA ILE A 271 -26.52 26.03 -4.79
C ILE A 271 -27.53 25.93 -5.95
N PRO A 272 -27.39 26.74 -7.02
CA PRO A 272 -28.24 26.61 -8.20
C PRO A 272 -28.06 25.26 -8.93
N ALA A 273 -29.14 24.70 -9.48
CA ALA A 273 -29.08 23.52 -10.34
C ALA A 273 -28.26 23.81 -11.61
N GLY A 274 -27.47 22.82 -12.05
CA GLY A 274 -26.59 22.94 -13.21
C GLY A 274 -25.31 23.75 -12.99
N ALA A 275 -25.13 24.40 -11.82
CA ALA A 275 -23.91 25.13 -11.51
C ALA A 275 -22.77 24.18 -11.11
N ASP A 276 -21.54 24.48 -11.53
CA ASP A 276 -20.36 23.79 -11.02
C ASP A 276 -20.21 24.07 -9.51
N ALA A 277 -20.09 23.01 -8.71
CA ALA A 277 -19.73 23.15 -7.30
C ALA A 277 -18.21 23.05 -7.15
N ILE A 278 -17.55 24.20 -7.22
CA ILE A 278 -16.12 24.38 -7.01
C ILE A 278 -15.91 24.94 -5.61
N SER A 279 -15.30 24.17 -4.72
CA SER A 279 -14.97 24.66 -3.39
C SER A 279 -13.67 25.47 -3.40
N PRO A 280 -13.53 26.49 -2.55
CA PRO A 280 -12.26 27.16 -2.34
C PRO A 280 -11.15 26.18 -2.00
N ALA A 281 -9.92 26.49 -2.39
CA ALA A 281 -8.75 25.68 -2.02
C ALA A 281 -8.51 25.68 -0.50
N PRO A 282 -8.42 26.83 0.18
CA PRO A 282 -8.35 26.87 1.64
C PRO A 282 -9.73 26.89 2.28
N HIS A 283 -9.77 26.53 3.56
CA HIS A 283 -10.82 26.98 4.46
C HIS A 283 -10.59 28.47 4.75
N HIS A 284 -11.59 29.33 4.52
CA HIS A 284 -11.45 30.77 4.76
C HIS A 284 -11.42 31.18 6.24
N ASP A 285 -11.66 30.20 7.12
CA ASP A 285 -11.55 30.29 8.56
C ASP A 285 -10.37 29.46 9.11
N ILE A 286 -9.42 29.06 8.25
CA ILE A 286 -8.18 28.36 8.66
C ILE A 286 -6.99 28.86 7.85
N TYR A 287 -6.23 29.81 8.39
CA TYR A 287 -4.98 30.31 7.81
C TYR A 287 -3.74 29.97 8.65
N SER A 288 -3.96 29.43 9.84
CA SER A 288 -2.94 29.06 10.82
C SER A 288 -3.37 27.83 11.63
N ILE A 289 -2.47 27.31 12.48
CA ILE A 289 -2.82 26.18 13.34
C ILE A 289 -3.76 26.62 14.49
N GLU A 290 -3.67 27.88 14.89
CA GLU A 290 -4.53 28.53 15.88
C GLU A 290 -5.97 28.63 15.37
N ASP A 291 -6.15 28.96 14.08
CA ASP A 291 -7.47 28.99 13.45
C ASP A 291 -8.08 27.57 13.36
N LEU A 292 -7.26 26.56 13.04
CA LEU A 292 -7.72 25.17 13.06
C LEU A 292 -8.17 24.77 14.48
N ARG A 293 -7.41 25.15 15.51
CA ARG A 293 -7.80 24.94 16.92
C ARG A 293 -9.13 25.61 17.23
N GLN A 294 -9.34 26.83 16.75
CA GLN A 294 -10.60 27.54 16.94
C GLN A 294 -11.76 26.75 16.29
N LEU A 295 -11.63 26.33 15.03
CA LEU A 295 -12.70 25.56 14.37
C LEU A 295 -12.96 24.22 15.07
N ILE A 296 -11.92 23.50 15.49
CA ILE A 296 -12.07 22.25 16.27
C ILE A 296 -12.86 22.53 17.54
N THR A 297 -12.52 23.58 18.27
CA THR A 297 -13.20 23.96 19.52
C THR A 297 -14.66 24.32 19.26
N THR A 298 -14.94 25.15 18.25
CA THR A 298 -16.31 25.53 17.87
C THR A 298 -17.16 24.31 17.50
N LEU A 299 -16.62 23.34 16.77
CA LEU A 299 -17.37 22.12 16.41
C LEU A 299 -17.63 21.22 17.62
N LYS A 300 -16.70 21.18 18.57
CA LYS A 300 -16.90 20.47 19.84
C LYS A 300 -17.98 21.17 20.67
N GLU A 301 -17.91 22.49 20.83
CA GLU A 301 -18.93 23.28 21.54
C GLU A 301 -20.31 23.13 20.89
N ALA A 302 -20.40 23.21 19.56
CA ALA A 302 -21.64 23.06 18.81
C ALA A 302 -22.32 21.68 18.97
N THR A 303 -21.61 20.70 19.54
CA THR A 303 -22.12 19.36 19.81
C THR A 303 -21.99 18.95 21.28
N ASP A 304 -21.84 19.94 22.17
CA ASP A 304 -21.69 19.78 23.62
C ASP A 304 -20.56 18.80 24.01
N TYR A 305 -19.49 18.79 23.23
CA TYR A 305 -18.36 17.87 23.37
C TYR A 305 -18.77 16.39 23.33
N ARG A 306 -19.95 16.04 22.78
CA ARG A 306 -20.42 14.65 22.69
C ARG A 306 -19.75 13.86 21.56
N LYS A 307 -19.05 14.55 20.64
CA LYS A 307 -18.56 13.96 19.38
C LYS A 307 -17.08 14.25 19.17
N PRO A 308 -16.29 13.24 18.75
CA PRO A 308 -14.92 13.47 18.35
C PRO A 308 -14.85 14.28 17.04
N VAL A 309 -13.80 15.11 16.94
CA VAL A 309 -13.46 15.87 15.74
C VAL A 309 -12.24 15.25 15.07
N ALA A 310 -12.43 14.82 13.83
CA ALA A 310 -11.36 14.34 12.95
C ALA A 310 -10.83 15.49 12.08
N VAL A 311 -9.53 15.47 11.78
CA VAL A 311 -8.92 16.36 10.79
C VAL A 311 -8.27 15.54 9.71
N LYS A 312 -8.74 15.70 8.48
CA LYS A 312 -8.25 15.00 7.30
C LYS A 312 -7.32 15.88 6.48
N ILE A 313 -6.08 15.42 6.32
CA ILE A 313 -5.05 16.05 5.49
C ILE A 313 -4.61 15.10 4.37
N ALA A 314 -4.17 15.69 3.25
CA ALA A 314 -3.39 14.94 2.29
C ALA A 314 -1.97 14.69 2.84
N ALA A 315 -1.42 13.50 2.59
CA ALA A 315 -0.02 13.23 2.90
C ALA A 315 0.87 14.05 1.97
N VAL A 316 1.56 15.04 2.52
CA VAL A 316 2.47 15.96 1.80
C VAL A 316 3.77 16.14 2.60
N HIS A 317 4.71 16.91 2.06
CA HIS A 317 5.93 17.24 2.79
C HIS A 317 5.63 17.82 4.19
N ASN A 318 6.45 17.47 5.19
CA ASN A 318 6.26 17.82 6.60
C ASN A 318 4.98 17.30 7.28
N VAL A 319 4.34 16.25 6.74
CA VAL A 319 3.14 15.62 7.32
C VAL A 319 3.27 15.31 8.82
N ALA A 320 4.45 14.92 9.30
CA ALA A 320 4.68 14.64 10.72
C ALA A 320 4.54 15.88 11.63
N ALA A 321 5.10 17.02 11.22
CA ALA A 321 4.98 18.27 11.96
C ALA A 321 3.54 18.80 11.92
N ILE A 322 2.89 18.70 10.76
CA ILE A 322 1.48 19.07 10.59
C ILE A 322 0.58 18.23 11.51
N ALA A 323 0.79 16.91 11.55
CA ALA A 323 0.02 16.01 12.41
C ALA A 323 0.24 16.29 13.91
N SER A 324 1.47 16.62 14.34
CA SER A 324 1.73 17.09 15.70
C SER A 324 0.95 18.37 16.02
N GLY A 325 0.98 19.35 15.11
CA GLY A 325 0.19 20.57 15.25
C GLY A 325 -1.31 20.30 15.39
N ILE A 326 -1.86 19.41 14.56
CA ILE A 326 -3.28 19.00 14.60
C ILE A 326 -3.64 18.36 15.94
N ALA A 327 -2.77 17.47 16.46
CA ALA A 327 -2.99 16.86 17.78
C ALA A 327 -3.03 17.93 18.89
N ARG A 328 -2.08 18.88 18.88
CA ARG A 328 -2.02 20.00 19.83
C ARG A 328 -3.18 20.99 19.67
N ALA A 329 -3.74 21.11 18.48
CA ALA A 329 -4.95 21.88 18.19
C ALA A 329 -6.21 21.23 18.80
N GLY A 330 -6.12 20.01 19.32
CA GLY A 330 -7.19 19.34 20.05
C GLY A 330 -8.08 18.45 19.19
N ALA A 331 -7.64 18.05 18.00
CA ALA A 331 -8.32 17.00 17.23
C ALA A 331 -8.29 15.68 18.01
N ASP A 332 -9.31 14.83 17.82
CA ASP A 332 -9.36 13.49 18.43
C ASP A 332 -8.90 12.40 17.45
N ILE A 333 -8.96 12.71 16.16
CA ILE A 333 -8.59 11.80 15.06
C ILE A 333 -7.82 12.58 13.99
N VAL A 334 -6.71 12.04 13.50
CA VAL A 334 -5.96 12.56 12.35
C VAL A 334 -6.07 11.56 11.21
N VAL A 335 -6.59 12.01 10.07
CA VAL A 335 -6.73 11.18 8.86
C VAL A 335 -5.65 11.59 7.86
N LEU A 336 -4.81 10.63 7.47
CA LEU A 336 -3.75 10.79 6.49
C LEU A 336 -4.17 10.17 5.16
N ASP A 337 -4.37 10.99 4.13
CA ASP A 337 -4.80 10.55 2.80
C ASP A 337 -3.64 10.58 1.80
N GLY A 338 -3.11 9.41 1.47
CA GLY A 338 -1.96 9.25 0.57
C GLY A 338 -2.29 9.53 -0.90
N LEU A 339 -1.24 9.66 -1.73
CA LEU A 339 -1.35 10.06 -3.15
C LEU A 339 -2.28 9.17 -4.02
N ARG A 340 -2.61 7.96 -3.55
CA ARG A 340 -3.55 7.04 -4.20
C ARG A 340 -5.01 7.20 -3.71
N GLY A 341 -5.29 8.24 -2.93
CA GLY A 341 -6.64 8.68 -2.56
C GLY A 341 -7.50 8.93 -3.79
N GLY A 342 -8.77 8.52 -3.74
CA GLY A 342 -9.69 8.62 -4.88
C GLY A 342 -10.32 10.01 -5.03
N THR A 343 -10.87 10.29 -6.22
CA THR A 343 -11.70 11.48 -6.47
C THR A 343 -12.79 11.20 -7.51
N GLY A 344 -13.88 11.97 -7.47
CA GLY A 344 -14.86 12.02 -8.57
C GLY A 344 -14.37 12.87 -9.74
N ALA A 345 -13.63 13.95 -9.45
CA ALA A 345 -13.08 14.88 -10.42
C ALA A 345 -11.84 15.60 -9.85
N ALA A 346 -10.72 15.53 -10.57
CA ALA A 346 -9.52 16.31 -10.34
C ALA A 346 -8.79 16.58 -11.68
N PRO A 347 -8.01 17.66 -11.78
CA PRO A 347 -7.01 17.79 -12.83
C PRO A 347 -6.03 16.61 -12.78
N LYS A 348 -5.81 15.96 -13.92
CA LYS A 348 -5.03 14.72 -13.99
C LYS A 348 -3.60 14.87 -13.49
N LEU A 349 -2.92 15.96 -13.87
CA LEU A 349 -1.53 16.18 -13.47
C LEU A 349 -1.40 16.46 -11.96
N ILE A 350 -2.39 17.10 -11.35
CA ILE A 350 -2.42 17.29 -9.90
C ILE A 350 -2.52 15.94 -9.19
N ARG A 351 -3.46 15.08 -9.62
CA ARG A 351 -3.63 13.73 -9.08
C ARG A 351 -2.39 12.86 -9.24
N ASP A 352 -1.72 12.98 -10.38
CA ASP A 352 -0.61 12.09 -10.73
C ASP A 352 0.72 12.51 -10.11
N HIS A 353 0.89 13.77 -9.68
CA HIS A 353 2.21 14.31 -9.30
C HIS A 353 2.28 14.94 -7.90
N ILE A 354 1.18 15.05 -7.16
CA ILE A 354 1.17 15.68 -5.84
C ILE A 354 0.73 14.70 -4.76
N GLY A 355 1.50 14.61 -3.69
CA GLY A 355 1.22 13.79 -2.52
C GLY A 355 2.30 12.75 -2.23
N LEU A 356 2.23 12.12 -1.05
CA LEU A 356 3.14 11.10 -0.58
C LEU A 356 2.43 9.75 -0.37
N PRO A 357 3.18 8.62 -0.39
CA PRO A 357 2.65 7.30 -0.05
C PRO A 357 2.11 7.28 1.38
N VAL A 358 0.94 6.67 1.57
CA VAL A 358 0.29 6.61 2.89
C VAL A 358 1.12 5.79 3.87
N GLU A 359 1.82 4.77 3.38
CA GLU A 359 2.67 3.87 4.15
C GLU A 359 3.79 4.64 4.87
N LEU A 360 4.50 5.49 4.14
CA LEU A 360 5.54 6.36 4.70
C LEU A 360 4.96 7.41 5.63
N ALA A 361 3.85 8.05 5.22
CA ALA A 361 3.23 9.12 6.00
C ALA A 361 2.77 8.63 7.38
N VAL A 362 2.07 7.49 7.44
CA VAL A 362 1.62 6.88 8.70
C VAL A 362 2.82 6.52 9.56
N ALA A 363 3.83 5.86 9.00
CA ALA A 363 4.99 5.42 9.76
C ALA A 363 5.74 6.59 10.43
N VAL A 364 5.96 7.69 9.70
CA VAL A 364 6.68 8.86 10.20
C VAL A 364 5.81 9.66 11.19
N VAL A 365 4.50 9.78 10.95
CA VAL A 365 3.57 10.46 11.86
C VAL A 365 3.43 9.70 13.18
N ASP A 366 3.22 8.37 13.15
CA ASP A 366 3.12 7.56 14.36
C ASP A 366 4.39 7.68 15.21
N ARG A 367 5.57 7.59 14.58
CA ARG A 367 6.85 7.78 15.29
C ARG A 367 6.94 9.17 15.93
N ARG A 368 6.67 10.24 15.18
CA ARG A 368 6.73 11.63 15.68
C ARG A 368 5.78 11.85 16.85
N LEU A 369 4.54 11.38 16.75
CA LEU A 369 3.55 11.54 17.83
C LEU A 369 3.94 10.74 19.08
N ARG A 370 4.60 9.58 18.93
CA ARG A 370 5.13 8.82 20.08
C ARG A 370 6.31 9.54 20.73
N GLU A 371 7.26 10.04 19.94
CA GLU A 371 8.41 10.81 20.41
C GLU A 371 7.99 12.06 21.21
N GLU A 372 6.86 12.67 20.84
CA GLU A 372 6.31 13.84 21.53
C GLU A 372 5.29 13.51 22.63
N GLY A 373 4.99 12.23 22.88
CA GLY A 373 3.99 11.81 23.87
C GLY A 373 2.54 12.16 23.52
N LEU A 374 2.24 12.43 22.25
CA LEU A 374 0.92 12.82 21.74
C LEU A 374 0.11 11.65 21.17
N ARG A 375 0.71 10.47 20.99
CA ARG A 375 0.09 9.34 20.27
C ARG A 375 -1.22 8.85 20.88
N GLU A 376 -1.37 8.92 22.20
CA GLU A 376 -2.60 8.51 22.89
C GLU A 376 -3.68 9.61 22.89
N GLN A 377 -3.33 10.84 22.49
CA GLN A 377 -4.29 11.95 22.39
C GLN A 377 -5.11 11.90 21.10
N VAL A 378 -4.63 11.18 20.08
CA VAL A 378 -5.26 11.09 18.77
C VAL A 378 -5.27 9.68 18.22
N SER A 379 -6.34 9.32 17.52
CA SER A 379 -6.32 8.16 16.61
C SER A 379 -5.80 8.56 15.24
N LEU A 380 -4.97 7.73 14.62
CA LEU A 380 -4.47 7.83 13.26
C LEU A 380 -5.29 6.95 12.32
N VAL A 381 -5.92 7.56 11.31
CA VAL A 381 -6.66 6.85 10.26
C VAL A 381 -5.92 6.98 8.94
N ALA A 382 -5.64 5.85 8.30
CA ALA A 382 -5.00 5.84 7.00
C ALA A 382 -6.02 5.83 5.85
N SER A 383 -5.79 6.61 4.81
CA SER A 383 -6.59 6.63 3.59
C SER A 383 -5.71 6.70 2.34
N GLY A 384 -6.24 6.25 1.21
CA GLY A 384 -5.56 6.35 -0.08
C GLY A 384 -4.63 5.19 -0.42
N GLY A 385 -5.20 4.10 -0.93
CA GLY A 385 -4.44 3.00 -1.53
C GLY A 385 -4.58 1.64 -0.84
N ILE A 386 -5.48 1.47 0.11
CA ILE A 386 -5.74 0.17 0.76
C ILE A 386 -6.53 -0.73 -0.20
N ARG A 387 -5.95 -1.87 -0.60
CA ARG A 387 -6.53 -2.78 -1.61
C ARG A 387 -6.98 -4.13 -1.02
N SER A 388 -6.45 -4.52 0.13
CA SER A 388 -6.64 -5.85 0.73
C SER A 388 -6.60 -5.79 2.27
N SER A 389 -7.01 -6.89 2.92
CA SER A 389 -6.81 -7.13 4.35
C SER A 389 -5.33 -7.12 4.75
N ALA A 390 -4.43 -7.59 3.89
CA ALA A 390 -2.99 -7.55 4.10
C ALA A 390 -2.44 -6.11 4.10
N ASP A 391 -2.88 -5.26 3.17
CA ASP A 391 -2.53 -3.83 3.16
C ASP A 391 -3.01 -3.15 4.46
N LEU A 392 -4.24 -3.47 4.90
CA LEU A 392 -4.80 -2.99 6.14
C LEU A 392 -3.94 -3.39 7.35
N LEU A 393 -3.59 -4.67 7.50
CA LEU A 393 -2.77 -5.10 8.64
C LEU A 393 -1.37 -4.51 8.60
N LYS A 394 -0.76 -4.39 7.41
CA LYS A 394 0.52 -3.72 7.26
C LYS A 394 0.47 -2.27 7.72
N ILE A 395 -0.56 -1.51 7.35
CA ILE A 395 -0.67 -0.10 7.79
C ILE A 395 -1.00 0.03 9.28
N VAL A 396 -1.73 -0.93 9.87
CA VAL A 396 -1.91 -1.00 11.34
C VAL A 396 -0.57 -1.23 12.03
N CYS A 397 0.25 -2.17 11.54
CA CYS A 397 1.62 -2.39 12.03
C CYS A 397 2.52 -1.16 11.87
N LEU A 398 2.28 -0.31 10.86
CA LEU A 398 2.99 0.96 10.68
C LEU A 398 2.49 2.07 11.62
N GLY A 399 1.30 1.94 12.23
CA GLY A 399 0.82 2.84 13.28
C GLY A 399 -0.63 3.30 13.16
N ALA A 400 -1.38 2.91 12.13
CA ALA A 400 -2.79 3.30 12.00
C ALA A 400 -3.71 2.57 12.99
N ASP A 401 -4.74 3.25 13.50
CA ASP A 401 -5.80 2.68 14.33
C ASP A 401 -6.98 2.13 13.50
N ALA A 402 -7.21 2.71 12.31
CA ALA A 402 -8.20 2.27 11.34
C ALA A 402 -7.85 2.74 9.92
N VAL A 403 -8.61 2.25 8.93
CA VAL A 403 -8.46 2.68 7.52
C VAL A 403 -9.77 3.17 6.92
N TYR A 404 -9.66 4.13 6.01
CA TYR A 404 -10.74 4.51 5.11
C TYR A 404 -10.68 3.73 3.79
N LEU A 405 -11.75 3.01 3.49
CA LEU A 405 -11.92 2.26 2.26
C LEU A 405 -12.82 3.01 1.27
N GLY A 406 -12.24 3.45 0.15
CA GLY A 406 -12.96 4.14 -0.93
C GLY A 406 -13.05 3.29 -2.19
N THR A 407 -11.97 3.29 -2.98
CA THR A 407 -11.94 2.62 -4.30
C THR A 407 -12.30 1.14 -4.24
N ALA A 408 -11.79 0.38 -3.28
CA ALA A 408 -12.11 -1.04 -3.14
C ALA A 408 -13.60 -1.28 -2.83
N ALA A 409 -14.22 -0.41 -2.04
CA ALA A 409 -15.68 -0.44 -1.82
C ALA A 409 -16.43 -0.19 -3.13
N LEU A 410 -16.00 0.80 -3.93
CA LEU A 410 -16.62 1.05 -5.24
C LEU A 410 -16.40 -0.10 -6.24
N LEU A 411 -15.25 -0.79 -6.19
CA LEU A 411 -15.01 -2.02 -6.97
C LEU A 411 -16.00 -3.12 -6.59
N ALA A 412 -16.27 -3.30 -5.29
CA ALA A 412 -17.27 -4.27 -4.81
C ALA A 412 -18.69 -3.96 -5.31
N LEU A 413 -19.02 -2.66 -5.50
CA LEU A 413 -20.27 -2.19 -6.10
C LEU A 413 -20.30 -2.30 -7.64
N GLY A 414 -19.20 -2.71 -8.29
CA GLY A 414 -19.11 -2.93 -9.74
C GLY A 414 -18.31 -1.88 -10.52
N CYS A 415 -17.54 -1.01 -9.86
CA CYS A 415 -16.62 -0.11 -10.55
C CYS A 415 -15.55 -0.90 -11.32
N HIS A 416 -15.16 -0.39 -12.50
CA HIS A 416 -14.09 -0.95 -13.35
C HIS A 416 -12.99 0.07 -13.65
N LEU A 417 -12.83 1.09 -12.79
CA LEU A 417 -11.75 2.07 -12.83
C LEU A 417 -11.57 2.78 -14.19
N CYS A 418 -12.66 3.07 -14.91
CA CYS A 418 -12.60 3.83 -16.18
C CYS A 418 -12.19 5.31 -16.02
N GLN A 419 -12.13 5.82 -14.78
CA GLN A 419 -11.70 7.18 -14.41
C GLN A 419 -12.52 8.33 -15.02
N LYS A 420 -13.70 8.04 -15.60
CA LYS A 420 -14.63 9.05 -16.15
C LYS A 420 -15.76 9.43 -15.20
N CYS A 421 -15.52 9.37 -13.90
CA CYS A 421 -16.52 9.63 -12.86
C CYS A 421 -17.13 11.04 -12.92
N TYR A 422 -16.35 12.00 -13.42
CA TYR A 422 -16.73 13.40 -13.57
C TYR A 422 -17.80 13.64 -14.63
N THR A 423 -17.96 12.74 -15.62
CA THR A 423 -18.90 12.94 -16.73
C THR A 423 -20.36 12.69 -16.35
N GLY A 424 -20.62 12.12 -15.18
CA GLY A 424 -21.97 11.72 -14.78
C GLY A 424 -22.55 10.54 -15.58
N ARG A 425 -21.77 9.86 -16.43
CA ARG A 425 -22.25 8.77 -17.32
C ARG A 425 -21.89 7.36 -16.86
N CYS A 426 -21.61 7.19 -15.57
CA CYS A 426 -21.23 5.89 -15.00
C CYS A 426 -22.29 4.83 -15.30
N SER A 427 -21.97 3.89 -16.19
CA SER A 427 -22.93 2.88 -16.67
C SER A 427 -23.30 1.84 -15.62
N TRP A 428 -22.60 1.83 -14.48
CA TRP A 428 -22.83 0.99 -13.30
C TRP A 428 -23.74 1.64 -12.26
N GLY A 429 -24.17 2.89 -12.45
CA GLY A 429 -25.05 3.58 -11.47
C GLY A 429 -24.32 4.12 -10.24
N ILE A 430 -22.98 4.07 -10.21
CA ILE A 430 -22.17 4.49 -9.05
C ILE A 430 -21.91 6.00 -9.07
N ALA A 431 -21.22 6.51 -10.10
CA ALA A 431 -20.80 7.92 -10.19
C ALA A 431 -21.63 8.70 -11.23
N THR A 432 -22.94 8.79 -11.00
CA THR A 432 -23.93 9.39 -11.91
C THR A 432 -25.13 9.89 -11.13
N GLN A 433 -25.82 10.88 -11.69
CA GLN A 433 -27.07 11.42 -11.17
C GLN A 433 -28.23 11.28 -12.18
N ASP A 434 -27.98 10.59 -13.29
CA ASP A 434 -29.01 10.24 -14.27
C ASP A 434 -29.91 9.14 -13.68
N PRO A 435 -31.22 9.37 -13.52
CA PRO A 435 -32.16 8.36 -13.01
C PRO A 435 -32.12 7.02 -13.76
N ALA A 436 -31.87 7.04 -15.08
CA ALA A 436 -31.79 5.82 -15.89
C ALA A 436 -30.51 5.00 -15.63
N LEU A 437 -29.45 5.65 -15.15
CA LEU A 437 -28.19 5.00 -14.78
C LEU A 437 -28.16 4.62 -13.30
N THR A 438 -28.61 5.51 -12.40
CA THR A 438 -28.60 5.29 -10.94
C THR A 438 -29.41 4.06 -10.54
N ARG A 439 -30.58 3.83 -11.17
CA ARG A 439 -31.42 2.64 -10.93
C ARG A 439 -30.74 1.29 -11.21
N ARG A 440 -29.57 1.30 -11.86
CA ARG A 440 -28.79 0.08 -12.17
C ARG A 440 -27.99 -0.43 -10.98
N LEU A 441 -27.85 0.38 -9.94
CA LEU A 441 -27.29 -0.02 -8.66
C LEU A 441 -28.44 -0.12 -7.66
N ASP A 442 -28.78 -1.33 -7.27
CA ASP A 442 -29.65 -1.60 -6.14
C ASP A 442 -28.86 -1.43 -4.83
N PRO A 443 -29.28 -0.54 -3.91
CA PRO A 443 -28.61 -0.35 -2.63
C PRO A 443 -28.48 -1.63 -1.80
N GLU A 444 -29.50 -2.49 -1.76
CA GLU A 444 -29.50 -3.69 -0.91
C GLU A 444 -28.50 -4.72 -1.43
N TRP A 445 -28.53 -4.98 -2.74
CA TRP A 445 -27.50 -5.79 -3.40
C TRP A 445 -26.10 -5.22 -3.18
N GLY A 446 -25.93 -3.90 -3.32
CA GLY A 446 -24.66 -3.22 -3.09
C GLY A 446 -24.15 -3.39 -1.67
N ALA A 447 -25.03 -3.23 -0.68
CA ALA A 447 -24.73 -3.43 0.74
C ALA A 447 -24.31 -4.87 1.02
N ALA A 448 -25.04 -5.87 0.49
CA ALA A 448 -24.69 -7.28 0.64
C ALA A 448 -23.30 -7.60 0.10
N ARG A 449 -22.90 -6.99 -1.03
CA ARG A 449 -21.53 -7.17 -1.58
C ARG A 449 -20.45 -6.57 -0.71
N LEU A 450 -20.70 -5.38 -0.15
CA LEU A 450 -19.77 -4.71 0.75
C LEU A 450 -19.62 -5.50 2.07
N VAL A 451 -20.72 -6.02 2.61
CA VAL A 451 -20.72 -6.92 3.76
C VAL A 451 -19.91 -8.17 3.47
N ASN A 452 -20.15 -8.85 2.34
CA ASN A 452 -19.39 -10.03 1.96
C ASN A 452 -17.88 -9.75 1.85
N LEU A 453 -17.48 -8.63 1.24
CA LEU A 453 -16.07 -8.23 1.13
C LEU A 453 -15.44 -8.06 2.52
N LEU A 454 -16.08 -7.31 3.40
CA LEU A 454 -15.52 -6.99 4.71
C LEU A 454 -15.62 -8.15 5.68
N THR A 455 -16.61 -9.03 5.58
CA THR A 455 -16.65 -10.31 6.29
C THR A 455 -15.49 -11.21 5.86
N ALA A 456 -15.20 -11.32 4.57
CA ALA A 456 -14.01 -12.04 4.09
C ALA A 456 -12.72 -11.45 4.68
N TRP A 457 -12.58 -10.12 4.68
CA TRP A 457 -11.43 -9.46 5.31
C TRP A 457 -11.36 -9.69 6.81
N GLN A 458 -12.47 -9.77 7.53
CA GLN A 458 -12.46 -10.12 8.95
C GLN A 458 -11.88 -11.52 9.18
N HIS A 459 -12.22 -12.50 8.34
CA HIS A 459 -11.62 -13.84 8.41
C HIS A 459 -10.13 -13.80 8.11
N GLU A 460 -9.72 -13.14 7.02
CA GLU A 460 -8.30 -13.01 6.64
C GLU A 460 -7.48 -12.29 7.72
N ILE A 461 -8.02 -11.22 8.32
CA ILE A 461 -7.36 -10.49 9.42
C ILE A 461 -7.11 -11.43 10.61
N LYS A 462 -8.12 -12.20 11.00
CA LYS A 462 -8.01 -13.17 12.10
C LYS A 462 -7.00 -14.27 11.78
N GLU A 463 -6.95 -14.75 10.53
CA GLU A 463 -5.93 -15.72 10.10
C GLU A 463 -4.52 -15.16 10.16
N PHE A 464 -4.28 -13.94 9.65
CA PHE A 464 -2.97 -13.30 9.75
C PHE A 464 -2.54 -13.08 11.20
N MET A 465 -3.46 -12.58 12.04
CA MET A 465 -3.23 -12.37 13.47
C MET A 465 -2.93 -13.70 14.19
N GLY A 466 -3.70 -14.75 13.89
CA GLY A 466 -3.48 -16.09 14.41
C GLY A 466 -2.12 -16.66 14.01
N ALA A 467 -1.74 -16.52 12.74
CA ALA A 467 -0.41 -16.89 12.26
C ALA A 467 0.71 -16.10 12.96
N MET A 468 0.47 -14.85 13.37
CA MET A 468 1.40 -14.04 14.18
C MET A 468 1.43 -14.45 15.65
N GLY A 469 0.52 -15.30 16.13
CA GLY A 469 0.36 -15.60 17.55
C GLY A 469 -0.15 -14.40 18.35
N ILE A 470 -1.00 -13.57 17.73
CA ILE A 470 -1.57 -12.35 18.33
C ILE A 470 -3.10 -12.44 18.23
N ASN A 471 -3.82 -12.30 19.33
CA ASN A 471 -5.28 -12.37 19.36
C ASN A 471 -5.99 -11.02 19.48
N ALA A 472 -5.25 -9.91 19.62
CA ALA A 472 -5.81 -8.57 19.76
C ALA A 472 -5.17 -7.59 18.78
N LEU A 473 -6.00 -6.86 18.02
CA LEU A 473 -5.54 -5.88 17.05
C LEU A 473 -4.70 -4.76 17.67
N GLU A 474 -5.00 -4.36 18.91
CA GLU A 474 -4.23 -3.34 19.65
C GLU A 474 -2.74 -3.72 19.74
N SER A 475 -2.42 -5.01 19.90
CA SER A 475 -1.04 -5.53 19.97
C SER A 475 -0.28 -5.45 18.65
N LEU A 476 -0.98 -5.25 17.53
CA LEU A 476 -0.38 -5.00 16.22
C LEU A 476 -0.11 -3.53 15.95
N ARG A 477 -0.84 -2.61 16.59
CA ARG A 477 -0.78 -1.19 16.26
C ARG A 477 0.63 -0.62 16.51
N GLY A 478 1.28 -0.18 15.44
CA GLY A 478 2.65 0.33 15.47
C GLY A 478 3.71 -0.75 15.73
N ASN A 479 3.33 -2.04 15.78
CA ASN A 479 4.23 -3.16 15.99
C ASN A 479 4.97 -3.53 14.69
N ARG A 480 5.90 -2.66 14.30
CA ARG A 480 6.72 -2.80 13.10
C ARG A 480 7.64 -4.03 13.13
N LEU A 481 7.80 -4.69 14.28
CA LEU A 481 8.53 -5.96 14.40
C LEU A 481 7.81 -7.11 13.67
N GLN A 482 6.49 -6.98 13.45
CA GLN A 482 5.73 -7.93 12.65
C GLN A 482 5.85 -7.70 11.13
N LEU A 483 6.67 -6.74 10.71
CA LEU A 483 6.95 -6.46 9.30
C LEU A 483 8.39 -6.79 8.94
N ARG A 484 8.61 -7.30 7.73
CA ARG A 484 9.94 -7.42 7.12
C ARG A 484 9.94 -6.81 5.73
N GLY A 485 10.89 -5.93 5.47
CA GLY A 485 11.06 -5.29 4.18
C GLY A 485 11.86 -6.15 3.20
N VAL A 486 11.40 -6.25 1.96
CA VAL A 486 12.02 -7.03 0.89
C VAL A 486 12.32 -6.11 -0.29
N GLY A 487 13.60 -6.03 -0.66
CA GLY A 487 14.04 -5.23 -1.82
C GLY A 487 13.92 -3.71 -1.62
N LEU A 488 13.70 -3.23 -0.39
CA LEU A 488 13.73 -1.81 -0.06
C LEU A 488 15.15 -1.37 0.34
N PRO A 489 15.60 -0.17 -0.05
CA PRO A 489 16.85 0.42 0.42
C PRO A 489 16.76 0.81 1.90
N GLN A 490 17.92 0.87 2.58
CA GLN A 490 17.99 1.09 4.03
C GLN A 490 17.30 2.38 4.49
N ASN A 491 17.44 3.48 3.74
CA ASN A 491 16.81 4.75 4.07
C ASN A 491 15.26 4.67 4.09
N GLU A 492 14.66 3.86 3.22
CA GLU A 492 13.21 3.65 3.20
C GLU A 492 12.76 2.74 4.35
N LEU A 493 13.55 1.70 4.66
CA LEU A 493 13.35 0.84 5.83
C LEU A 493 13.38 1.63 7.13
N ASP A 494 14.35 2.55 7.28
CA ASP A 494 14.49 3.43 8.44
C ASP A 494 13.30 4.40 8.57
N GLN A 495 12.82 4.94 7.45
CA GLN A 495 11.63 5.80 7.45
C GLN A 495 10.38 5.03 7.87
N LEU A 496 10.19 3.81 7.37
CA LEU A 496 9.10 2.92 7.77
C LEU A 496 9.25 2.40 9.20
N GLY A 497 10.49 2.36 9.72
CA GLY A 497 10.84 1.72 10.99
C GLY A 497 10.77 0.19 10.93
N VAL A 498 11.00 -0.39 9.74
CA VAL A 498 10.87 -1.83 9.47
C VAL A 498 12.24 -2.45 9.23
N LYS A 499 12.47 -3.66 9.76
CA LYS A 499 13.72 -4.40 9.53
C LYS A 499 13.70 -5.10 8.18
N GLN A 500 14.86 -5.23 7.55
CA GLN A 500 15.01 -5.99 6.31
C GLN A 500 14.78 -7.50 6.54
N ALA A 501 14.31 -8.20 5.51
CA ALA A 501 14.32 -9.66 5.47
C ALA A 501 15.76 -10.16 5.24
N GLY A 502 16.34 -10.90 6.20
CA GLY A 502 17.69 -11.46 6.13
C GLY A 502 18.76 -10.67 6.91
N ALA A 503 19.92 -11.31 7.16
CA ALA A 503 21.02 -10.73 7.94
C ALA A 503 22.06 -10.05 7.02
N GLY A 504 22.39 -8.79 7.32
CA GLY A 504 23.46 -8.03 6.66
C GLY A 504 23.20 -7.71 5.18
N ASN A 505 21.93 -7.65 4.80
CA ASN A 505 21.52 -7.27 3.45
C ASN A 505 21.82 -5.78 3.23
N THR A 506 22.37 -5.45 2.06
CA THR A 506 22.82 -4.11 1.67
C THR A 506 23.83 -3.44 2.62
N MET A 507 24.46 -4.23 3.51
CA MET A 507 25.42 -3.73 4.50
C MET A 507 26.62 -3.08 3.83
N SER A 508 27.03 -1.89 4.29
CA SER A 508 28.15 -1.11 3.74
C SER A 508 29.37 -1.04 4.66
N GLY A 509 29.26 -1.53 5.91
CA GLY A 509 30.33 -1.54 6.91
C GLY A 509 29.87 -2.16 8.24
N GLY A 510 30.78 -2.32 9.20
CA GLY A 510 30.50 -2.91 10.53
C GLY A 510 30.68 -4.43 10.59
N THR A 511 30.26 -5.05 11.70
CA THR A 511 30.32 -6.51 11.91
C THR A 511 29.01 -7.04 12.49
N ILE A 512 28.44 -8.08 11.89
CA ILE A 512 27.30 -8.85 12.39
C ILE A 512 27.81 -10.24 12.83
N VAL A 513 27.50 -10.64 14.05
CA VAL A 513 27.83 -11.96 14.59
C VAL A 513 26.55 -12.74 14.86
N VAL A 514 26.30 -13.80 14.09
CA VAL A 514 25.18 -14.72 14.27
C VAL A 514 25.70 -15.95 15.00
N ARG A 515 25.35 -16.10 16.29
CA ARG A 515 25.79 -17.23 17.13
C ARG A 515 25.07 -18.55 16.82
N GLY A 516 24.02 -18.52 16.00
CA GLY A 516 23.27 -19.68 15.51
C GLY A 516 23.35 -19.80 13.98
N SER A 517 22.27 -20.26 13.35
CA SER A 517 22.13 -20.30 11.88
C SER A 517 21.41 -19.07 11.35
N ALA A 518 21.63 -18.73 10.08
CA ALA A 518 20.91 -17.70 9.34
C ALA A 518 20.06 -18.33 8.21
N GLY A 519 18.95 -17.69 7.87
CA GLY A 519 18.05 -18.13 6.80
C GLY A 519 18.58 -17.83 5.40
N ASP A 520 17.69 -17.69 4.42
CA ASP A 520 18.04 -17.43 3.04
C ASP A 520 18.51 -15.98 2.81
N ILE A 521 19.23 -15.76 1.71
CA ILE A 521 19.54 -14.44 1.16
C ILE A 521 20.42 -13.59 2.11
N VAL A 522 21.25 -14.22 2.94
CA VAL A 522 22.23 -13.50 3.80
C VAL A 522 23.22 -12.72 2.95
N GLY A 523 23.48 -11.47 3.31
CA GLY A 523 24.46 -10.64 2.59
C GLY A 523 24.00 -10.21 1.19
N TYR A 524 22.69 -10.18 0.94
CA TYR A 524 22.12 -9.69 -0.32
C TYR A 524 22.63 -8.30 -0.65
N ALA A 525 23.25 -8.12 -1.82
CA ALA A 525 23.78 -6.85 -2.27
C ALA A 525 24.70 -6.13 -1.27
N MET A 526 25.30 -6.87 -0.33
CA MET A 526 26.29 -6.37 0.63
C MET A 526 27.43 -5.67 -0.13
N ARG A 527 27.88 -4.52 0.39
CA ARG A 527 28.92 -3.65 -0.20
C ARG A 527 30.14 -3.47 0.69
N GLY A 528 30.03 -3.75 1.99
CA GLY A 528 31.14 -3.70 2.94
C GLY A 528 30.77 -4.23 4.31
N GLY A 529 31.76 -4.47 5.16
CA GLY A 529 31.58 -5.02 6.51
C GLY A 529 31.74 -6.54 6.58
N LYS A 530 31.44 -7.12 7.75
CA LYS A 530 31.65 -8.53 8.05
C LYS A 530 30.38 -9.18 8.58
N ILE A 531 30.06 -10.37 8.09
CA ILE A 531 28.99 -11.23 8.63
C ILE A 531 29.61 -12.56 9.04
N LEU A 532 29.56 -12.88 10.33
CA LEU A 532 30.13 -14.10 10.92
C LEU A 532 28.99 -14.99 11.43
N ILE A 533 28.76 -16.15 10.84
CA ILE A 533 27.66 -17.06 11.19
C ILE A 533 28.23 -18.35 11.77
N ARG A 534 27.92 -18.70 13.01
CA ARG A 534 28.42 -19.94 13.64
C ARG A 534 27.81 -21.20 13.02
N GLY A 535 26.51 -21.18 12.74
CA GLY A 535 25.72 -22.28 12.21
C GLY A 535 25.60 -22.27 10.69
N ASN A 536 24.48 -22.79 10.18
CA ASN A 536 24.20 -22.88 8.74
C ASN A 536 23.72 -21.54 8.17
N ALA A 537 23.81 -21.39 6.85
CA ALA A 537 23.13 -20.35 6.11
C ALA A 537 22.18 -20.98 5.07
N GLY A 538 21.09 -20.29 4.72
CA GLY A 538 20.11 -20.76 3.76
C GLY A 538 20.58 -20.68 2.30
N TRP A 539 19.64 -20.47 1.38
CA TRP A 539 19.85 -20.41 -0.06
C TRP A 539 20.23 -18.98 -0.48
N ARG A 540 20.88 -18.81 -1.65
CA ARG A 540 21.23 -17.50 -2.24
C ARG A 540 22.09 -16.59 -1.35
N VAL A 541 22.97 -17.17 -0.55
CA VAL A 541 23.87 -16.41 0.32
C VAL A 541 24.87 -15.62 -0.53
N GLY A 542 25.05 -14.33 -0.24
CA GLY A 542 25.95 -13.43 -0.96
C GLY A 542 25.50 -13.06 -2.37
N ILE A 543 24.21 -13.17 -2.67
CA ILE A 543 23.67 -12.77 -3.97
C ILE A 543 23.89 -11.27 -4.23
N HIS A 544 24.35 -10.90 -5.43
CA HIS A 544 24.69 -9.50 -5.80
C HIS A 544 25.73 -8.82 -4.88
N MET A 545 26.44 -9.58 -4.06
CA MET A 545 27.48 -9.06 -3.17
C MET A 545 28.58 -8.37 -3.99
N LYS A 546 28.97 -7.18 -3.56
CA LYS A 546 30.09 -6.41 -4.10
C LYS A 546 31.00 -5.98 -2.96
N SER A 547 32.19 -5.49 -3.27
CA SER A 547 33.09 -4.93 -2.27
C SER A 547 33.45 -3.51 -2.65
N GLY A 548 33.18 -2.55 -1.76
CA GLY A 548 33.67 -1.19 -1.88
C GLY A 548 35.16 -1.09 -1.52
N ALA A 549 35.84 -0.06 -2.02
CA ALA A 549 37.27 0.17 -1.79
C ALA A 549 37.63 0.40 -0.31
N HIS A 550 36.70 0.96 0.48
CA HIS A 550 36.97 1.39 1.86
C HIS A 550 36.56 0.39 2.94
N SER A 551 35.70 -0.57 2.63
CA SER A 551 35.28 -1.61 3.58
C SER A 551 35.05 -2.91 2.83
N PRO A 552 35.92 -3.92 2.98
CA PRO A 552 35.74 -5.17 2.27
C PRO A 552 34.48 -5.88 2.74
N ALA A 553 33.67 -6.37 1.81
CA ALA A 553 32.51 -7.17 2.12
C ALA A 553 32.94 -8.63 2.37
N VAL A 554 32.71 -9.14 3.58
CA VAL A 554 33.16 -10.46 4.00
C VAL A 554 32.04 -11.22 4.69
N LEU A 555 31.81 -12.47 4.27
CA LEU A 555 30.79 -13.35 4.83
C LEU A 555 31.41 -14.70 5.16
N ILE A 556 31.38 -15.11 6.43
CA ILE A 556 31.97 -16.35 6.91
C ILE A 556 30.90 -17.21 7.58
N ILE A 557 30.74 -18.44 7.10
CA ILE A 557 29.73 -19.40 7.53
C ILE A 557 30.43 -20.60 8.16
N GLY A 558 30.14 -20.85 9.43
CA GLY A 558 30.65 -21.96 10.22
C GLY A 558 30.06 -23.30 9.81
N GLY A 559 28.80 -23.35 9.40
CA GLY A 559 28.10 -24.57 8.98
C GLY A 559 28.06 -24.78 7.45
N LYS A 560 26.93 -25.25 6.93
CA LYS A 560 26.66 -25.44 5.49
C LYS A 560 25.77 -24.33 4.91
N THR A 561 25.68 -24.29 3.58
CA THR A 561 24.86 -23.37 2.77
C THR A 561 23.95 -24.13 1.81
N GLY A 562 22.86 -23.51 1.36
CA GLY A 562 21.99 -24.06 0.32
C GLY A 562 22.41 -23.74 -1.11
N ASP A 563 21.44 -23.81 -2.04
CA ASP A 563 21.65 -23.56 -3.46
C ASP A 563 21.98 -22.07 -3.75
N PHE A 564 22.63 -21.81 -4.89
CA PHE A 564 22.92 -20.46 -5.41
C PHE A 564 23.85 -19.60 -4.54
N LEU A 565 24.77 -20.21 -3.80
CA LEU A 565 25.83 -19.47 -3.08
C LEU A 565 26.61 -18.56 -4.04
N GLY A 566 26.68 -17.26 -3.73
CA GLY A 566 27.43 -16.27 -4.50
C GLY A 566 26.84 -15.94 -5.88
N GLU A 567 25.54 -16.14 -6.07
CA GLU A 567 24.86 -15.81 -7.32
C GLU A 567 25.01 -14.32 -7.68
N TYR A 568 25.40 -14.00 -8.91
CA TYR A 568 25.66 -12.63 -9.35
C TYR A 568 26.65 -11.83 -8.49
N MET A 569 27.52 -12.50 -7.74
CA MET A 569 28.58 -11.86 -6.95
C MET A 569 29.56 -11.14 -7.88
N ALA A 570 29.83 -9.87 -7.59
CA ALA A 570 30.72 -8.99 -8.35
C ALA A 570 31.93 -8.50 -7.54
N GLY A 571 32.01 -8.85 -6.25
CA GLY A 571 33.14 -8.53 -5.37
C GLY A 571 32.91 -9.04 -3.95
N GLY A 572 33.96 -9.05 -3.14
CA GLY A 572 33.92 -9.48 -1.73
C GLY A 572 34.47 -10.89 -1.51
N THR A 573 34.33 -11.40 -0.29
CA THR A 573 34.79 -12.74 0.08
C THR A 573 33.71 -13.51 0.83
N ILE A 574 33.45 -14.75 0.40
CA ILE A 574 32.59 -15.70 1.12
C ILE A 574 33.44 -16.89 1.55
N VAL A 575 33.31 -17.35 2.81
CA VAL A 575 34.03 -18.51 3.34
C VAL A 575 33.04 -19.48 4.00
N VAL A 576 33.09 -20.76 3.63
CA VAL A 576 32.26 -21.84 4.19
C VAL A 576 33.16 -22.87 4.88
N LEU A 577 33.07 -22.94 6.21
CA LEU A 577 34.01 -23.67 7.07
C LEU A 577 33.54 -25.09 7.40
N GLY A 578 32.24 -25.35 7.53
CA GLY A 578 31.70 -26.68 7.83
C GLY A 578 32.11 -27.29 9.19
N LEU A 579 32.31 -26.50 10.25
CA LEU A 579 32.83 -26.90 11.57
C LEU A 579 32.33 -28.23 12.14
N ASN A 580 31.06 -28.60 11.88
CA ASN A 580 30.45 -29.83 12.39
C ASN A 580 29.94 -30.78 11.28
N HIS A 581 30.45 -30.63 10.06
CA HIS A 581 30.02 -31.42 8.90
C HIS A 581 31.17 -32.26 8.35
N PRO A 582 31.03 -33.59 8.30
CA PRO A 582 32.07 -34.44 7.71
C PRO A 582 32.20 -34.17 6.21
N LEU A 583 33.43 -34.22 5.70
CA LEU A 583 33.69 -34.17 4.26
C LEU A 583 33.59 -35.58 3.66
N PRO A 584 33.13 -35.73 2.41
CA PRO A 584 33.10 -37.02 1.74
C PRO A 584 34.51 -37.59 1.59
N ARG A 585 34.65 -38.91 1.73
CA ARG A 585 35.91 -39.61 1.49
C ARG A 585 36.24 -39.77 -0.01
N GLU A 586 35.24 -39.63 -0.87
CA GLU A 586 35.34 -39.88 -2.31
C GLU A 586 35.37 -38.59 -3.13
N ARG A 587 36.14 -38.59 -4.23
CA ARG A 587 36.37 -37.40 -5.07
C ARG A 587 35.17 -36.96 -5.90
N GLU A 588 34.16 -37.82 -6.11
CA GLU A 588 33.00 -37.55 -6.98
C GLU A 588 31.69 -37.26 -6.23
N ALA A 589 31.68 -37.44 -4.90
CA ALA A 589 30.51 -37.18 -4.08
C ALA A 589 30.23 -35.68 -3.92
N ALA A 590 28.95 -35.31 -3.84
CA ALA A 590 28.51 -33.95 -3.57
C ALA A 590 29.22 -33.36 -2.35
N ASN A 591 29.65 -32.11 -2.41
CA ASN A 591 30.11 -31.41 -1.21
C ASN A 591 28.90 -31.11 -0.32
N PRO A 592 28.80 -31.70 0.89
CA PRO A 592 27.64 -31.56 1.76
C PRO A 592 27.55 -30.17 2.40
N LEU A 593 28.56 -29.32 2.23
CA LEU A 593 28.59 -27.97 2.77
C LEU A 593 27.85 -26.95 1.91
N THR A 594 27.50 -27.28 0.66
CA THR A 594 26.91 -26.33 -0.28
C THR A 594 25.88 -27.00 -1.18
N GLY A 595 24.88 -26.24 -1.63
CA GLY A 595 23.89 -26.71 -2.60
C GLY A 595 24.36 -26.68 -4.06
N ASN A 596 23.40 -26.67 -4.98
CA ASN A 596 23.63 -26.60 -6.43
C ASN A 596 23.76 -25.15 -6.93
N TYR A 597 24.23 -25.02 -8.18
CA TYR A 597 24.32 -23.74 -8.89
C TYR A 597 25.25 -22.71 -8.24
N LEU A 598 26.34 -23.18 -7.63
CA LEU A 598 27.33 -22.34 -6.97
C LEU A 598 27.92 -21.34 -7.96
N ALA A 599 28.08 -20.10 -7.48
CA ALA A 599 28.67 -18.99 -8.19
C ALA A 599 28.02 -18.70 -9.56
N SER A 600 26.71 -18.98 -9.71
CA SER A 600 26.00 -18.70 -10.95
C SER A 600 26.00 -17.20 -11.25
N GLY A 601 26.53 -16.79 -12.40
CA GLY A 601 26.65 -15.37 -12.75
C GLY A 601 27.69 -14.62 -11.91
N MET A 602 28.61 -15.30 -11.23
CA MET A 602 29.71 -14.66 -10.51
C MET A 602 30.70 -14.03 -11.51
N HIS A 603 30.96 -12.73 -11.35
CA HIS A 603 31.85 -11.94 -12.21
C HIS A 603 32.99 -11.26 -11.46
N GLY A 604 33.02 -11.33 -10.13
CA GLY A 604 34.09 -10.80 -9.28
C GLY A 604 34.00 -11.31 -7.84
N GLY A 605 35.08 -11.16 -7.08
CA GLY A 605 35.20 -11.67 -5.70
C GLY A 605 35.79 -13.09 -5.60
N VAL A 606 35.78 -13.65 -4.40
CA VAL A 606 36.34 -14.99 -4.10
C VAL A 606 35.42 -15.75 -3.15
N ILE A 607 35.21 -17.05 -3.42
CA ILE A 607 34.49 -17.96 -2.51
C ILE A 607 35.43 -19.10 -2.09
N TYR A 608 35.56 -19.34 -0.79
CA TYR A 608 36.30 -20.45 -0.21
C TYR A 608 35.33 -21.46 0.41
N ILE A 609 35.43 -22.72 0.03
CA ILE A 609 34.56 -23.79 0.55
C ILE A 609 35.46 -24.93 1.04
N ARG A 610 35.31 -25.36 2.29
CA ARG A 610 36.10 -26.47 2.82
C ARG A 610 35.82 -27.77 2.05
N GLY A 611 36.88 -28.51 1.73
CA GLY A 611 36.83 -29.72 0.92
C GLY A 611 36.75 -29.44 -0.59
N ARG A 612 36.61 -30.51 -1.36
CA ARG A 612 36.48 -30.45 -2.82
C ARG A 612 35.05 -30.15 -3.22
N VAL A 613 34.86 -29.31 -4.24
CA VAL A 613 33.54 -29.05 -4.85
C VAL A 613 33.51 -29.68 -6.25
N PRO A 614 32.68 -30.70 -6.48
CA PRO A 614 32.49 -31.30 -7.80
C PRO A 614 32.05 -30.29 -8.86
N ALA A 615 32.52 -30.49 -10.09
CA ALA A 615 32.22 -29.58 -11.20
C ALA A 615 30.73 -29.43 -11.50
N TRP A 616 29.90 -30.43 -11.21
CA TRP A 616 28.46 -30.41 -11.47
C TRP A 616 27.66 -29.53 -10.50
N GLN A 617 28.17 -29.25 -9.28
CA GLN A 617 27.55 -28.29 -8.36
C GLN A 617 27.80 -26.83 -8.79
N ILE A 618 28.74 -26.62 -9.71
CA ILE A 618 29.21 -25.32 -10.17
C ILE A 618 28.61 -25.02 -11.54
N ARG A 619 28.16 -23.78 -11.78
CA ARG A 619 27.88 -23.32 -13.15
C ARG A 619 29.21 -22.87 -13.76
N GLY A 620 29.61 -23.41 -14.91
CA GLY A 620 30.95 -23.36 -15.55
C GLY A 620 31.58 -21.99 -15.89
N GLN A 621 31.27 -20.95 -15.13
CA GLN A 621 31.74 -19.57 -15.24
C GLN A 621 32.88 -19.24 -14.25
N VAL A 622 33.20 -20.15 -13.31
CA VAL A 622 34.28 -20.00 -12.33
C VAL A 622 35.37 -21.05 -12.48
N GLN A 623 36.61 -20.66 -12.21
CA GLN A 623 37.75 -21.55 -12.02
C GLN A 623 37.79 -22.01 -10.57
N VAL A 624 38.22 -23.25 -10.37
CA VAL A 624 38.29 -23.90 -9.05
C VAL A 624 39.72 -24.32 -8.83
N GLU A 625 40.31 -23.80 -7.77
CA GLU A 625 41.64 -24.17 -7.31
C GLU A 625 41.53 -24.78 -5.92
N LEU A 626 42.45 -25.68 -5.57
CA LEU A 626 42.61 -26.10 -4.18
C LEU A 626 43.65 -25.21 -3.52
N THR A 627 43.37 -24.80 -2.29
CA THR A 627 44.30 -24.02 -1.48
C THR A 627 44.14 -24.42 -0.02
N THR A 628 45.14 -24.14 0.81
CA THR A 628 45.02 -24.22 2.27
C THR A 628 45.10 -22.83 2.91
N PRO A 629 44.64 -22.68 4.17
CA PRO A 629 44.89 -21.48 4.95
C PRO A 629 46.38 -21.08 5.05
N GLU A 630 47.31 -22.03 5.05
CA GLU A 630 48.75 -21.72 5.02
C GLU A 630 49.18 -21.08 3.69
N GLU A 631 48.61 -21.51 2.57
CA GLU A 631 48.91 -21.00 1.23
C GLU A 631 48.21 -19.67 0.93
N SER A 632 47.12 -19.35 1.65
CA SER A 632 46.32 -18.14 1.44
C SER A 632 46.24 -17.27 2.72
N PRO A 633 47.09 -16.23 2.85
CA PRO A 633 47.07 -15.32 4.00
C PRO A 633 45.71 -14.67 4.25
N ALA A 634 44.95 -14.38 3.18
CA ALA A 634 43.60 -13.86 3.26
C ALA A 634 42.63 -14.86 3.93
N LEU A 635 42.64 -16.13 3.49
CA LEU A 635 41.80 -17.18 4.07
C LEU A 635 42.13 -17.39 5.55
N ARG A 636 43.42 -17.46 5.91
CA ARG A 636 43.85 -17.57 7.31
C ARG A 636 43.34 -16.40 8.16
N SER A 637 43.53 -15.18 7.67
CA SER A 637 43.03 -13.98 8.36
C SER A 637 41.51 -14.02 8.57
N TRP A 638 40.74 -14.52 7.60
CA TRP A 638 39.29 -14.66 7.75
C TRP A 638 38.91 -15.71 8.80
N ILE A 639 39.60 -16.86 8.81
CA ILE A 639 39.38 -17.89 9.85
C ILE A 639 39.71 -17.35 11.24
N ASP A 640 40.82 -16.62 11.39
CA ASP A 640 41.23 -16.01 12.67
C ASP A 640 40.19 -14.99 13.17
N GLN A 641 39.68 -14.15 12.27
CA GLN A 641 38.64 -13.17 12.60
C GLN A 641 37.31 -13.82 12.97
N PHE A 642 36.96 -14.93 12.30
CA PHE A 642 35.77 -15.71 12.64
C PHE A 642 35.92 -16.37 14.01
N ALA A 643 37.07 -16.99 14.28
CA ALA A 643 37.40 -17.61 15.56
C ALA A 643 37.35 -16.59 16.71
N ALA A 644 37.95 -15.41 16.52
CA ALA A 644 37.92 -14.31 17.48
C ALA A 644 36.49 -13.77 17.69
N GLY A 645 35.73 -13.57 16.61
CA GLY A 645 34.37 -13.01 16.68
C GLY A 645 33.35 -13.92 17.37
N LEU A 646 33.58 -15.24 17.39
CA LEU A 646 32.68 -16.23 17.97
C LEU A 646 33.27 -16.99 19.17
N ASN A 647 34.51 -16.66 19.58
CA ASN A 647 35.27 -17.34 20.63
C ASN A 647 35.35 -18.86 20.41
N LEU A 648 35.85 -19.27 19.24
CA LEU A 648 35.95 -20.66 18.80
C LEU A 648 37.40 -21.07 18.57
N ASP A 649 37.73 -22.33 18.90
CA ASP A 649 38.97 -22.96 18.43
C ASP A 649 38.73 -23.53 17.03
N CYS A 650 39.45 -22.98 16.04
CA CYS A 650 39.38 -23.39 14.64
C CYS A 650 40.72 -23.94 14.15
N THR A 651 41.64 -24.33 15.05
CA THR A 651 43.00 -24.76 14.70
C THR A 651 43.01 -25.94 13.74
N ALA A 652 42.03 -26.84 13.86
CA ALA A 652 41.87 -27.96 12.94
C ALA A 652 41.61 -27.53 11.49
N LEU A 653 41.00 -26.36 11.26
CA LEU A 653 40.69 -25.86 9.91
C LEU A 653 41.93 -25.41 9.14
N TYR A 654 43.02 -25.06 9.82
CA TYR A 654 44.24 -24.63 9.13
C TYR A 654 44.80 -25.76 8.25
N ARG A 655 44.67 -27.02 8.68
CA ARG A 655 45.21 -28.18 7.95
C ARG A 655 44.31 -28.70 6.84
N GLU A 656 43.12 -28.13 6.67
CA GLU A 656 42.11 -28.61 5.73
C GLU A 656 42.22 -27.92 4.38
N ALA A 657 41.96 -28.66 3.30
CA ALA A 657 41.94 -28.09 1.95
C ALA A 657 40.61 -27.35 1.69
N PHE A 658 40.69 -26.24 0.96
CA PHE A 658 39.54 -25.45 0.51
C PHE A 658 39.51 -25.37 -1.02
N SER A 659 38.32 -25.54 -1.59
CA SER A 659 38.03 -25.13 -2.96
C SER A 659 37.89 -23.62 -3.01
N ARG A 660 38.79 -22.95 -3.74
CA ARG A 660 38.78 -21.53 -4.04
C ARG A 660 38.15 -21.30 -5.40
N LEU A 661 36.99 -20.67 -5.41
CA LEU A 661 36.24 -20.32 -6.61
C LEU A 661 36.51 -18.85 -6.96
N THR A 662 36.94 -18.62 -8.20
CA THR A 662 37.12 -17.28 -8.79
C THR A 662 36.58 -17.25 -10.23
N PRO A 663 36.20 -16.11 -10.82
CA PRO A 663 35.68 -16.06 -12.19
C PRO A 663 36.71 -16.51 -13.24
N ARG A 664 36.29 -17.24 -14.30
CA ARG A 664 37.20 -17.71 -15.41
C ARG A 664 37.73 -16.59 -16.32
N GLY A 665 37.32 -15.34 -16.11
CA GLY A 665 37.79 -14.20 -16.88
C GLY A 665 37.11 -12.90 -16.46
N ALA A 666 37.77 -11.76 -16.71
CA ALA A 666 37.19 -10.44 -16.51
C ALA A 666 36.05 -10.24 -17.52
N ARG A 667 34.79 -10.42 -17.09
CA ARG A 667 33.64 -9.96 -17.88
C ARG A 667 33.38 -8.48 -17.58
N PRO A 668 32.83 -7.71 -18.54
CA PRO A 668 32.89 -6.23 -18.56
C PRO A 668 32.31 -5.50 -17.34
N TYR A 669 31.52 -6.17 -16.49
CA TYR A 669 30.92 -5.55 -15.31
C TYR A 669 31.91 -5.28 -14.16
N ALA A 670 33.07 -5.95 -14.13
CA ALA A 670 34.11 -5.66 -13.13
C ALA A 670 34.80 -4.30 -13.39
N HIS A 671 34.91 -3.89 -14.66
CA HIS A 671 35.51 -2.60 -15.05
C HIS A 671 34.56 -1.39 -14.94
N LEU A 672 33.25 -1.60 -14.79
CA LEU A 672 32.29 -0.50 -14.60
C LEU A 672 32.35 0.12 -13.20
N TYR A 673 33.03 -0.51 -12.25
CA TYR A 673 33.04 -0.10 -10.84
C TYR A 673 34.44 -0.13 -10.20
N ASP A 674 35.49 -0.38 -10.99
CA ASP A 674 36.85 -0.19 -10.52
C ASP A 674 37.16 1.32 -10.56
N HIS A 675 37.12 1.99 -9.41
CA HIS A 675 37.43 3.41 -9.28
C HIS A 675 38.94 3.68 -9.21
N SER A 676 39.79 2.77 -9.68
CA SER A 676 41.17 3.11 -10.07
C SER A 676 41.24 3.55 -11.54
N ALA A 677 40.72 4.74 -11.81
CA ALA A 677 41.13 5.64 -12.89
C ALA A 677 41.06 7.08 -12.38
#